data_AF-A0A3X8VKS3-F1
#
_entry.id   AF-A0A3X8VKS3-F1
#
_cell.length_a   1.000
_cell.length_b   1.000
_cell.length_c   1.000
_cell.angle_alpha   90.00
_cell.angle_beta   90.00
_cell.angle_gamma   90.00
#
_symmetry.space_group_name_H-M   'P 1'
#
loop_
_entity.id
_entity.type
_entity.pdbx_description
1 polymer ?
#
loop_
_entity_poly.entity_id
_entity_poly.type
_entity_poly.pdbx_seq_one_letter_code
_entity_poly.pdbx_strand_id
1 'polypeptide(L)'
;MGKIMKTMDGNEAAAYAAYAFTEVAGIYPITPSSPMADYTDMWAAAGKKNLFGVPVKIVEMQSEAGAAGSVHGSLQAGALTTTYTASQGLLLKIPNMYKIAGQLLPCVIHVAARSLAAQALSIFGDHQDIYAARQIGFAMLCSHSVQETMDLAGVAHLAAIKGRVPFLHFFDGFRTSHEIQKVEVMDYAHFDRLLDREALLEFRNNALNPENPKTRGTAQNDDIYFQTREVSNRFYNALPDVVNEYMQEISKITGREYKPFTYYGHKEPECVIVAMGSVTQALEEVVDYLNAKGEKVGILKVYLYRPFSLKYFFDVMPKSVKKIAVLDRTKEPGSLGEPLYLDVKSAFYGRENAPVIVGGRYGLSSKDVDPAQMIAVFENLKLDNPKDGFTVGIIDDVTHTSLSTGEKISLGDESTIECLFYGLGADGTVGANKNSIKIIGDKTDFYAQAYFAYDSKKSGGYTRSHLRFSKKPIRSTYLVSTPHFIACSVAAYLEIYDVLAGIRKGGTFLLNSIWNAEETIRQLPDAVKKTLAEKEVNFYIINATKLARDIGLGNRTNTIMQSAFFKLAKIIPYEDAQKYMKELAYKSYSKKGDAIVEMNYKAIDVGADGLVKVEVDPNWKNLELKEKEQTNAYKGTEFVEKIVKPMNAAKGDDLPVSAFLGYEDGSFEHGTTEYEKRGVGVMVPRWIEANCIQCNQCASVCPHAVIRPFLINDEEMANAPRGVKDHALEAKGTKGEKLSFKIQVSPLDCTGCELCVHECPTKEKSLVMVPLQEEMDFGEQENADYLFKEITYKDDILNKEATKGAQFAQPLFEFHGACPGCGETPYITLITRLFGERMIVANATGCSSIYGGSAPSTPYRKSVKNGHGPAWGNSLFEDNAEFGLGMKIATENTRHRIEHIMNESMQEVPNALSALFKDWIANKDNGAMSVEIKDKMIPILEQNKNIKAVQDILELKQYLSKKSHWIFGGDGWAYDIGYGGLDHVLASGENVNILVLDTEVYSNTGGQSSKSSRTGAVAQFAAAGKPIQKKDLGQIAMTYGYIFVAQVNSTANYTHLIKAITAAEAYNGPSLVICYSPCIAHGIKGGLGYSGEQGELATKCGYWPLYTFDPRLEEQGKNPLTLTGKEPDWDLYEQFLMNEVRYNSLKKANPEHAAELFERNKKDAQRRYRQLKRIAMADYSNEVES
;
A
#
# COMPACT_ATOMS: atom_id res chain seq x y z
N MET A 1 -27.81 -1.21 33.14
CA MET A 1 -27.39 -2.35 32.30
C MET A 1 -25.90 -2.56 32.50
N GLY A 2 -25.41 -3.80 32.44
CA GLY A 2 -23.97 -4.07 32.53
C GLY A 2 -23.21 -3.50 31.33
N LYS A 3 -21.94 -3.14 31.52
CA LYS A 3 -21.05 -2.64 30.45
C LYS A 3 -20.79 -3.75 29.43
N ILE A 4 -20.91 -3.45 28.14
CA ILE A 4 -20.63 -4.40 27.06
C ILE A 4 -19.19 -4.18 26.61
N MET A 5 -18.32 -5.17 26.80
CA MET A 5 -16.93 -5.11 26.36
C MET A 5 -16.76 -5.84 25.03
N LYS A 6 -15.96 -5.28 24.12
CA LYS A 6 -15.62 -5.93 22.85
C LYS A 6 -14.21 -5.54 22.40
N THR A 7 -13.51 -6.50 21.80
CA THR A 7 -12.19 -6.27 21.22
C THR A 7 -12.32 -5.79 19.76
N MET A 8 -11.97 -4.53 19.49
CA MET A 8 -12.10 -3.90 18.17
C MET A 8 -11.00 -2.88 17.89
N ASP A 9 -10.87 -2.43 16.65
CA ASP A 9 -9.97 -1.34 16.27
C ASP A 9 -10.66 0.03 16.21
N GLY A 10 -9.88 1.11 16.09
CA GLY A 10 -10.41 2.47 16.01
C GLY A 10 -11.36 2.70 14.84
N ASN A 11 -11.11 2.05 13.70
CA ASN A 11 -12.01 2.11 12.54
C ASN A 11 -13.38 1.48 12.84
N GLU A 12 -13.41 0.28 13.44
CA GLU A 12 -14.65 -0.38 13.84
C GLU A 12 -15.41 0.47 14.89
N ALA A 13 -14.71 1.06 15.84
CA ALA A 13 -15.29 1.95 16.85
C ALA A 13 -15.95 3.19 16.23
N ALA A 14 -15.23 3.89 15.34
CA ALA A 14 -15.75 5.06 14.65
C ALA A 14 -16.95 4.72 13.75
N ALA A 15 -16.84 3.66 12.95
CA ALA A 15 -17.93 3.19 12.09
C ALA A 15 -19.16 2.80 12.91
N TYR A 16 -18.98 2.13 14.05
CA TYR A 16 -20.07 1.71 14.93
C TYR A 16 -20.87 2.89 15.45
N ALA A 17 -20.19 3.93 15.96
CA ALA A 17 -20.86 5.13 16.46
C ALA A 17 -21.49 5.95 15.32
N ALA A 18 -20.80 6.11 14.19
CA ALA A 18 -21.30 6.83 13.02
C ALA A 18 -22.58 6.19 12.45
N TYR A 19 -22.64 4.85 12.39
CA TYR A 19 -23.77 4.10 11.84
C TYR A 19 -25.09 4.42 12.55
N ALA A 20 -25.07 4.77 13.85
CA ALA A 20 -26.26 5.13 14.60
C ALA A 20 -27.01 6.33 13.98
N PHE A 21 -26.28 7.36 13.53
CA PHE A 21 -26.84 8.62 13.06
C PHE A 21 -26.98 8.71 11.53
N THR A 22 -26.39 7.75 10.82
CA THR A 22 -26.20 7.85 9.37
C THR A 22 -27.40 7.28 8.62
N GLU A 23 -27.99 8.06 7.72
CA GLU A 23 -28.99 7.58 6.74
C GLU A 23 -28.30 7.22 5.41
N VAL A 24 -27.36 8.06 4.98
CA VAL A 24 -26.57 7.89 3.74
C VAL A 24 -25.08 7.99 4.05
N ALA A 25 -24.26 7.17 3.38
CA ALA A 25 -22.80 7.28 3.43
C ALA A 25 -22.23 7.37 2.01
N GLY A 26 -21.69 8.53 1.65
CA GLY A 26 -20.93 8.71 0.41
C GLY A 26 -19.47 8.34 0.66
N ILE A 27 -18.94 7.36 -0.07
CA ILE A 27 -17.62 6.76 0.26
C ILE A 27 -16.72 6.61 -0.97
N TYR A 28 -15.43 6.49 -0.68
CA TYR A 28 -14.39 6.06 -1.60
C TYR A 28 -13.24 5.44 -0.78
N PRO A 29 -12.59 4.36 -1.22
CA PRO A 29 -11.57 3.69 -0.42
C PRO A 29 -10.22 4.42 -0.44
N ILE A 30 -9.70 4.72 0.74
CA ILE A 30 -8.32 5.16 0.94
C ILE A 30 -7.78 4.66 2.28
N THR A 31 -6.64 3.98 2.27
CA THR A 31 -5.93 3.54 3.48
C THR A 31 -5.52 4.74 4.33
N PRO A 32 -5.63 4.70 5.68
CA PRO A 32 -6.15 3.61 6.53
C PRO A 32 -7.65 3.72 6.88
N SER A 33 -8.44 4.51 6.15
CA SER A 33 -9.85 4.77 6.47
C SER A 33 -10.85 3.78 5.87
N SER A 34 -10.49 3.06 4.80
CA SER A 34 -11.37 2.09 4.10
C SER A 34 -12.11 1.11 5.03
N PRO A 35 -11.49 0.56 6.09
CA PRO A 35 -12.20 -0.37 6.98
C PRO A 35 -13.47 0.19 7.61
N MET A 36 -13.56 1.52 7.84
CA MET A 36 -14.79 2.12 8.36
C MET A 36 -15.97 1.96 7.39
N ALA A 37 -15.72 2.21 6.10
CA ALA A 37 -16.72 2.04 5.06
C ALA A 37 -17.06 0.55 4.89
N ASP A 38 -16.08 -0.35 4.99
CA ASP A 38 -16.28 -1.79 4.89
C ASP A 38 -17.20 -2.33 5.99
N TYR A 39 -16.94 -1.95 7.26
CA TYR A 39 -17.81 -2.35 8.38
C TYR A 39 -19.24 -1.82 8.20
N THR A 40 -19.38 -0.59 7.72
CA THR A 40 -20.68 0.02 7.43
C THR A 40 -21.43 -0.78 6.37
N ASP A 41 -20.76 -1.20 5.28
CA ASP A 41 -21.34 -2.02 4.20
C ASP A 41 -21.74 -3.41 4.68
N MET A 42 -20.85 -4.06 5.43
CA MET A 42 -21.15 -5.36 6.02
C MET A 42 -22.37 -5.32 6.95
N TRP A 43 -22.49 -4.28 7.78
CA TRP A 43 -23.64 -4.15 8.68
C TRP A 43 -24.93 -3.77 7.95
N ALA A 44 -24.85 -2.90 6.93
CA ALA A 44 -26.00 -2.55 6.11
C ALA A 44 -26.53 -3.77 5.34
N ALA A 45 -25.64 -4.56 4.73
CA ALA A 45 -26.00 -5.81 4.05
C ALA A 45 -26.57 -6.86 5.01
N ALA A 46 -26.12 -6.87 6.28
CA ALA A 46 -26.69 -7.72 7.33
C ALA A 46 -28.00 -7.18 7.93
N GLY A 47 -28.51 -6.04 7.46
CA GLY A 47 -29.78 -5.45 7.91
C GLY A 47 -29.72 -4.74 9.26
N LYS A 48 -28.53 -4.41 9.78
CA LYS A 48 -28.38 -3.62 11.01
C LYS A 48 -29.11 -2.29 10.86
N LYS A 49 -29.86 -1.87 11.89
CA LYS A 49 -30.63 -0.63 11.86
C LYS A 49 -29.89 0.51 12.53
N ASN A 50 -30.00 1.70 11.96
CA ASN A 50 -29.63 2.97 12.58
C ASN A 50 -30.74 3.43 13.56
N LEU A 51 -30.60 4.62 14.15
CA LEU A 51 -31.60 5.20 15.06
C LEU A 51 -32.96 5.46 14.41
N PHE A 52 -33.04 5.45 13.08
CA PHE A 52 -34.26 5.68 12.30
C PHE A 52 -34.91 4.39 11.79
N GLY A 53 -34.45 3.22 12.25
CA GLY A 53 -35.07 1.93 11.95
C GLY A 53 -34.75 1.36 10.55
N VAL A 54 -33.77 1.95 9.85
CA VAL A 54 -33.36 1.54 8.50
C VAL A 54 -31.86 1.23 8.43
N PRO A 55 -31.39 0.37 7.50
CA PRO A 55 -29.97 0.21 7.24
C PRO A 55 -29.39 1.45 6.55
N VAL A 56 -28.10 1.70 6.74
CA VAL A 56 -27.39 2.81 6.06
C VAL A 56 -27.39 2.56 4.55
N LYS A 57 -27.70 3.60 3.76
CA LYS A 57 -27.53 3.56 2.30
C LYS A 57 -26.11 4.00 1.93
N ILE A 58 -25.31 3.05 1.46
CA ILE A 58 -23.93 3.32 1.04
C ILE A 58 -23.88 3.58 -0.46
N VAL A 59 -23.08 4.57 -0.84
CA VAL A 59 -22.87 4.97 -2.23
C VAL A 59 -21.37 5.15 -2.47
N GLU A 60 -20.77 4.18 -3.17
CA GLU A 60 -19.41 4.29 -3.70
C GLU A 60 -19.40 5.26 -4.88
N MET A 61 -18.50 6.25 -4.83
CA MET A 61 -18.29 7.23 -5.89
C MET A 61 -17.00 6.93 -6.66
N GLN A 62 -16.73 7.67 -7.73
CA GLN A 62 -15.53 7.49 -8.55
C GLN A 62 -14.24 8.04 -7.90
N SER A 63 -14.38 8.92 -6.90
CA SER A 63 -13.28 9.55 -6.16
C SER A 63 -13.82 10.17 -4.87
N GLU A 64 -12.93 10.58 -3.98
CA GLU A 64 -13.30 11.30 -2.76
C GLU A 64 -13.98 12.65 -3.04
N ALA A 65 -13.64 13.30 -4.16
CA ALA A 65 -14.30 14.52 -4.62
C ALA A 65 -15.77 14.25 -4.99
N GLY A 66 -16.02 13.16 -5.72
CA GLY A 66 -17.39 12.67 -6.02
C GLY A 66 -18.16 12.31 -4.74
N ALA A 67 -17.50 11.63 -3.81
CA ALA A 67 -18.06 11.31 -2.49
C ALA A 67 -18.44 12.59 -1.73
N ALA A 68 -17.59 13.62 -1.69
CA ALA A 68 -17.94 14.88 -1.02
C ALA A 68 -19.11 15.62 -1.69
N GLY A 69 -19.20 15.59 -3.02
CA GLY A 69 -20.35 16.13 -3.75
C GLY A 69 -21.65 15.36 -3.44
N SER A 70 -21.59 14.03 -3.38
CA SER A 70 -22.74 13.20 -2.99
C SER A 70 -23.20 13.45 -1.56
N VAL A 71 -22.25 13.64 -0.63
CA VAL A 71 -22.53 13.99 0.77
C VAL A 71 -23.23 15.35 0.85
N HIS A 72 -22.68 16.36 0.18
CA HIS A 72 -23.26 17.69 0.13
C HIS A 72 -24.68 17.67 -0.46
N GLY A 73 -24.91 16.98 -1.59
CA GLY A 73 -26.24 16.86 -2.19
C GLY A 73 -27.25 16.14 -1.29
N SER A 74 -26.84 15.07 -0.63
CA SER A 74 -27.68 14.30 0.32
C SER A 74 -28.10 15.14 1.53
N LEU A 75 -27.16 15.91 2.10
CA LEU A 75 -27.46 16.85 3.19
C LEU A 75 -28.41 17.97 2.75
N GLN A 76 -28.24 18.50 1.54
CA GLN A 76 -29.16 19.50 0.98
C GLN A 76 -30.59 18.96 0.84
N ALA A 77 -30.74 17.66 0.60
CA ALA A 77 -32.02 16.97 0.52
C ALA A 77 -32.57 16.50 1.89
N GLY A 78 -31.89 16.80 3.00
CA GLY A 78 -32.41 16.57 4.36
C GLY A 78 -32.10 15.20 4.96
N ALA A 79 -31.16 14.44 4.38
CA ALA A 79 -30.70 13.17 4.96
C ALA A 79 -29.39 13.36 5.74
N LEU A 80 -29.31 12.82 6.96
CA LEU A 80 -28.06 12.82 7.72
C LEU A 80 -27.03 11.93 7.03
N THR A 81 -25.92 12.55 6.63
CA THR A 81 -24.96 11.91 5.72
C THR A 81 -23.54 11.99 6.27
N THR A 82 -22.80 10.87 6.21
CA THR A 82 -21.40 10.74 6.65
C THR A 82 -20.47 10.36 5.49
N THR A 83 -19.16 10.47 5.72
CA THR A 83 -18.12 9.90 4.85
C THR A 83 -16.87 9.55 5.69
N TYR A 84 -16.09 8.61 5.18
CA TYR A 84 -14.81 8.18 5.74
C TYR A 84 -13.68 8.56 4.77
N THR A 85 -12.54 9.06 5.25
CA THR A 85 -11.42 9.47 4.38
C THR A 85 -10.09 9.59 5.13
N ALA A 86 -9.00 9.87 4.40
CA ALA A 86 -7.68 10.23 4.93
C ALA A 86 -6.85 10.95 3.85
N SER A 87 -5.77 11.63 4.21
CA SER A 87 -4.68 12.07 3.31
C SER A 87 -5.17 12.77 2.02
N GLN A 88 -4.68 12.33 0.85
CA GLN A 88 -5.06 12.83 -0.48
C GLN A 88 -6.58 12.87 -0.66
N GLY A 89 -7.26 11.85 -0.15
CA GLY A 89 -8.70 11.76 -0.19
C GLY A 89 -9.38 12.92 0.53
N LEU A 90 -8.87 13.35 1.70
CA LEU A 90 -9.38 14.53 2.39
C LEU A 90 -9.14 15.81 1.59
N LEU A 91 -7.97 15.96 0.94
CA LEU A 91 -7.67 17.12 0.08
C LEU A 91 -8.71 17.27 -1.04
N LEU A 92 -9.09 16.17 -1.68
CA LEU A 92 -10.11 16.15 -2.74
C LEU A 92 -11.52 16.54 -2.24
N LYS A 93 -11.78 16.49 -0.93
CA LYS A 93 -13.06 16.92 -0.33
C LYS A 93 -13.11 18.40 0.01
N ILE A 94 -11.97 19.07 0.14
CA ILE A 94 -11.86 20.47 0.61
C ILE A 94 -12.83 21.42 -0.10
N PRO A 95 -12.99 21.40 -1.45
CA PRO A 95 -13.90 22.31 -2.13
C PRO A 95 -15.36 22.18 -1.66
N ASN A 96 -15.84 20.94 -1.47
CA ASN A 96 -17.20 20.70 -0.97
C ASN A 96 -17.32 20.94 0.54
N MET A 97 -16.25 20.76 1.32
CA MET A 97 -16.25 21.08 2.75
C MET A 97 -16.53 22.59 2.97
N TYR A 98 -15.97 23.49 2.16
CA TYR A 98 -16.33 24.92 2.23
C TYR A 98 -17.84 25.16 2.03
N LYS A 99 -18.46 24.43 1.08
CA LYS A 99 -19.90 24.54 0.81
C LYS A 99 -20.73 23.98 1.97
N ILE A 100 -20.38 22.81 2.50
CA ILE A 100 -21.09 22.15 3.62
C ILE A 100 -21.04 23.05 4.86
N ALA A 101 -19.88 23.60 5.21
CA ALA A 101 -19.72 24.52 6.33
C ALA A 101 -20.44 25.86 6.11
N GLY A 102 -20.24 26.48 4.94
CA GLY A 102 -20.87 27.77 4.60
C GLY A 102 -22.40 27.71 4.55
N GLN A 103 -22.97 26.52 4.37
CA GLN A 103 -24.42 26.31 4.36
C GLN A 103 -24.95 25.71 5.67
N LEU A 104 -24.10 25.58 6.70
CA LEU A 104 -24.44 25.12 8.05
C LEU A 104 -25.20 23.79 8.04
N LEU A 105 -24.63 22.80 7.34
CA LEU A 105 -25.18 21.46 7.21
C LEU A 105 -24.58 20.51 8.28
N PRO A 106 -25.41 19.74 9.02
CA PRO A 106 -24.95 18.84 10.06
C PRO A 106 -24.33 17.57 9.45
N CYS A 107 -23.03 17.63 9.17
CA CYS A 107 -22.23 16.53 8.61
C CYS A 107 -21.14 16.11 9.59
N VAL A 108 -20.78 14.83 9.59
CA VAL A 108 -19.53 14.36 10.21
C VAL A 108 -18.69 13.63 9.19
N ILE A 109 -17.43 14.04 9.06
CA ILE A 109 -16.40 13.36 8.27
C ILE A 109 -15.47 12.67 9.27
N HIS A 110 -15.36 11.35 9.17
CA HIS A 110 -14.46 10.56 10.00
C HIS A 110 -13.12 10.34 9.29
N VAL A 111 -12.03 10.79 9.91
CA VAL A 111 -10.70 10.80 9.31
C VAL A 111 -9.72 9.96 10.13
N ALA A 112 -9.17 8.92 9.49
CA ALA A 112 -8.00 8.23 10.03
C ALA A 112 -6.75 8.98 9.56
N ALA A 113 -6.35 10.01 10.32
CA ALA A 113 -5.40 11.06 9.92
C ALA A 113 -4.07 10.47 9.42
N ARG A 114 -3.62 10.92 8.24
CA ARG A 114 -2.54 10.30 7.46
C ARG A 114 -1.68 11.36 6.77
N SER A 115 -0.37 11.05 6.64
CA SER A 115 0.60 11.85 5.88
C SER A 115 0.12 12.20 4.47
N LEU A 116 0.48 13.40 4.00
CA LEU A 116 0.33 13.78 2.60
C LEU A 116 1.54 13.31 1.78
N ALA A 117 1.31 12.97 0.52
CA ALA A 117 2.38 12.72 -0.45
C ALA A 117 3.08 14.04 -0.78
N ALA A 118 4.37 14.13 -0.45
CA ALA A 118 5.23 15.29 -0.72
C ALA A 118 6.43 14.86 -1.58
N GLN A 119 7.61 14.66 -0.99
CA GLN A 119 8.75 14.03 -1.67
C GLN A 119 8.55 12.52 -1.89
N ALA A 120 7.66 11.90 -1.11
CA ALA A 120 7.26 10.51 -1.23
C ALA A 120 5.83 10.30 -0.71
N LEU A 121 5.20 9.21 -1.16
CA LEU A 121 3.94 8.73 -0.61
C LEU A 121 4.18 8.09 0.77
N SER A 122 3.30 8.37 1.73
CA SER A 122 3.17 7.55 2.93
C SER A 122 1.72 7.18 3.18
N ILE A 123 1.48 5.92 3.59
CA ILE A 123 0.17 5.44 4.04
C ILE A 123 -0.05 5.68 5.54
N PHE A 124 0.98 6.07 6.26
CA PHE A 124 1.01 6.05 7.72
C PHE A 124 0.48 7.36 8.35
N GLY A 125 0.18 7.28 9.64
CA GLY A 125 -0.53 8.32 10.38
C GLY A 125 0.31 9.50 10.83
N ASP A 126 -0.16 10.70 10.51
CA ASP A 126 0.17 12.00 11.11
C ASP A 126 -0.99 12.98 10.83
N HIS A 127 -0.84 14.26 11.17
CA HIS A 127 -1.91 15.28 11.10
C HIS A 127 -1.79 16.23 9.89
N GLN A 128 -0.96 15.93 8.89
CA GLN A 128 -0.80 16.81 7.72
C GLN A 128 -2.12 17.05 6.98
N ASP A 129 -2.94 16.02 6.83
CA ASP A 129 -4.21 16.08 6.12
C ASP A 129 -5.27 16.91 6.86
N ILE A 130 -5.46 16.68 8.15
CA ILE A 130 -6.45 17.43 8.95
C ILE A 130 -6.04 18.90 9.09
N TYR A 131 -4.74 19.21 9.16
CA TYR A 131 -4.28 20.59 9.23
C TYR A 131 -4.39 21.34 7.92
N ALA A 132 -4.33 20.65 6.77
CA ALA A 132 -4.65 21.24 5.46
C ALA A 132 -6.13 21.67 5.35
N ALA A 133 -7.00 21.17 6.23
CA ALA A 133 -8.42 21.47 6.28
C ALA A 133 -8.85 22.46 7.38
N ARG A 134 -7.92 22.96 8.21
CA ARG A 134 -8.25 23.72 9.44
C ARG A 134 -8.99 25.05 9.23
N GLN A 135 -8.84 25.66 8.07
CA GLN A 135 -9.40 26.97 7.70
C GLN A 135 -10.82 26.91 7.11
N ILE A 136 -11.32 25.71 6.82
CA ILE A 136 -12.52 25.52 5.98
C ILE A 136 -13.83 25.86 6.72
N GLY A 137 -13.79 25.93 8.04
CA GLY A 137 -14.96 26.13 8.90
C GLY A 137 -15.61 24.83 9.37
N PHE A 138 -14.94 23.68 9.25
CA PHE A 138 -15.34 22.48 9.99
C PHE A 138 -14.88 22.59 11.44
N ALA A 139 -15.70 22.11 12.37
CA ALA A 139 -15.24 21.81 13.71
C ALA A 139 -14.31 20.59 13.66
N MET A 140 -13.29 20.53 14.50
CA MET A 140 -12.28 19.47 14.48
C MET A 140 -12.19 18.85 15.87
N LEU A 141 -12.59 17.59 15.97
CA LEU A 141 -12.65 16.81 17.20
C LEU A 141 -11.70 15.61 17.12
N CYS A 142 -10.73 15.56 18.03
CA CYS A 142 -9.71 14.52 18.10
C CYS A 142 -10.07 13.45 19.14
N SER A 143 -9.88 12.17 18.77
CA SER A 143 -9.86 11.05 19.72
C SER A 143 -8.44 10.52 19.89
N HIS A 144 -8.03 10.28 21.14
CA HIS A 144 -6.65 9.90 21.48
C HIS A 144 -6.47 8.39 21.69
N SER A 145 -7.53 7.58 21.65
CA SER A 145 -7.48 6.12 21.76
C SER A 145 -8.67 5.44 21.07
N VAL A 146 -8.65 4.11 20.98
CA VAL A 146 -9.78 3.33 20.45
C VAL A 146 -11.04 3.52 21.30
N GLN A 147 -10.90 3.53 22.62
CA GLN A 147 -12.01 3.78 23.54
C GLN A 147 -12.59 5.20 23.34
N GLU A 148 -11.73 6.20 23.27
CA GLU A 148 -12.19 7.58 23.03
C GLU A 148 -12.85 7.73 21.66
N THR A 149 -12.39 6.98 20.64
CA THR A 149 -13.02 6.94 19.31
C THR A 149 -14.46 6.43 19.39
N MET A 150 -14.74 5.39 20.19
CA MET A 150 -16.09 4.88 20.46
C MET A 150 -16.98 5.95 21.12
N ASP A 151 -16.43 6.67 22.09
CA ASP A 151 -17.18 7.61 22.93
C ASP A 151 -17.47 8.93 22.21
N LEU A 152 -16.48 9.49 21.51
CA LEU A 152 -16.51 10.85 20.95
C LEU A 152 -17.00 10.93 19.50
N ALA A 153 -16.97 9.82 18.75
CA ALA A 153 -17.55 9.80 17.41
C ALA A 153 -19.04 10.18 17.44
N GLY A 154 -19.80 9.69 18.43
CA GLY A 154 -21.20 10.06 18.61
C GLY A 154 -21.39 11.52 19.06
N VAL A 155 -20.48 12.06 19.88
CA VAL A 155 -20.48 13.49 20.27
C VAL A 155 -20.38 14.39 19.05
N ALA A 156 -19.54 14.05 18.07
CA ALA A 156 -19.43 14.82 16.83
C ALA A 156 -20.77 14.90 16.07
N HIS A 157 -21.52 13.78 15.99
CA HIS A 157 -22.84 13.76 15.33
C HIS A 157 -23.88 14.57 16.11
N LEU A 158 -23.96 14.36 17.42
CA LEU A 158 -24.89 15.08 18.29
C LEU A 158 -24.64 16.60 18.22
N ALA A 159 -23.39 17.02 18.34
CA ALA A 159 -22.99 18.42 18.27
C ALA A 159 -23.18 19.02 16.87
N ALA A 160 -22.93 18.25 15.79
CA ALA A 160 -23.20 18.71 14.42
C ALA A 160 -24.69 19.00 14.21
N ILE A 161 -25.57 18.13 14.69
CA ILE A 161 -27.03 18.27 14.56
C ILE A 161 -27.51 19.50 15.35
N LYS A 162 -27.14 19.60 16.63
CA LYS A 162 -27.58 20.71 17.51
C LYS A 162 -26.95 22.06 17.12
N GLY A 163 -25.66 22.05 16.79
CA GLY A 163 -24.88 23.26 16.49
C GLY A 163 -24.90 23.71 15.04
N ARG A 164 -25.38 22.87 14.11
CA ARG A 164 -25.42 23.08 12.65
C ARG A 164 -24.06 23.29 11.97
N VAL A 165 -22.96 23.15 12.68
CA VAL A 165 -21.60 23.22 12.13
C VAL A 165 -21.13 21.79 11.85
N PRO A 166 -20.60 21.50 10.65
CA PRO A 166 -20.10 20.17 10.34
C PRO A 166 -18.80 19.86 11.09
N PHE A 167 -18.56 18.57 11.38
CA PHE A 167 -17.41 18.08 12.12
C PHE A 167 -16.47 17.24 11.28
N LEU A 168 -15.18 17.41 11.52
CA LEU A 168 -14.12 16.48 11.18
C LEU A 168 -13.76 15.77 12.51
N HIS A 169 -14.22 14.53 12.66
CA HIS A 169 -13.82 13.68 13.77
C HIS A 169 -12.61 12.85 13.32
N PHE A 170 -11.48 12.96 14.01
CA PHE A 170 -10.26 12.28 13.60
C PHE A 170 -9.52 11.60 14.73
N PHE A 171 -8.73 10.62 14.33
CA PHE A 171 -7.84 9.83 15.17
C PHE A 171 -6.67 9.34 14.32
N ASP A 172 -5.57 8.97 14.97
CA ASP A 172 -4.31 8.73 14.26
C ASP A 172 -4.37 7.48 13.37
N GLY A 173 -4.04 7.68 12.08
CA GLY A 173 -3.93 6.61 11.09
C GLY A 173 -2.92 5.55 11.52
N PHE A 174 -3.26 4.28 11.31
CA PHE A 174 -2.64 3.09 11.90
C PHE A 174 -2.61 3.07 13.44
N ARG A 175 -1.94 4.02 14.09
CA ARG A 175 -1.66 4.03 15.53
C ARG A 175 -2.90 3.93 16.41
N THR A 176 -4.03 4.48 15.96
CA THR A 176 -5.34 4.31 16.61
C THR A 176 -6.32 3.57 15.70
N SER A 177 -6.38 3.91 14.42
CA SER A 177 -7.34 3.29 13.48
C SER A 177 -7.21 1.76 13.34
N HIS A 178 -6.00 1.22 13.48
CA HIS A 178 -5.69 -0.21 13.33
C HIS A 178 -5.15 -0.86 14.61
N GLU A 179 -4.98 -0.08 15.68
CA GLU A 179 -4.72 -0.64 16.99
C GLU A 179 -5.99 -1.32 17.48
N ILE A 180 -5.89 -2.61 17.82
CA ILE A 180 -6.98 -3.36 18.41
C ILE A 180 -6.91 -3.19 19.91
N GLN A 181 -8.00 -2.76 20.53
CA GLN A 181 -8.15 -2.71 21.99
C GLN A 181 -9.45 -3.35 22.45
N LYS A 182 -9.46 -3.87 23.67
CA LYS A 182 -10.70 -4.19 24.39
C LYS A 182 -11.34 -2.89 24.90
N VAL A 183 -12.51 -2.55 24.39
CA VAL A 183 -13.24 -1.31 24.71
C VAL A 183 -14.64 -1.59 25.23
N GLU A 184 -15.16 -0.65 26.02
CA GLU A 184 -16.57 -0.55 26.39
C GLU A 184 -17.35 0.06 25.22
N VAL A 185 -18.37 -0.67 24.74
CA VAL A 185 -19.20 -0.30 23.60
C VAL A 185 -20.37 0.57 24.04
N MET A 186 -20.61 1.67 23.32
CA MET A 186 -21.78 2.52 23.55
C MET A 186 -23.06 1.88 22.99
N ASP A 187 -24.11 1.76 23.79
CA ASP A 187 -25.43 1.36 23.28
C ASP A 187 -26.07 2.51 22.48
N TYR A 188 -26.68 2.21 21.33
CA TYR A 188 -27.43 3.19 20.52
C TYR A 188 -28.57 3.85 21.31
N ALA A 189 -29.13 3.18 22.33
CA ALA A 189 -30.13 3.76 23.22
C ALA A 189 -29.61 4.96 24.04
N HIS A 190 -28.29 5.08 24.24
CA HIS A 190 -27.70 6.29 24.81
C HIS A 190 -27.72 7.45 23.80
N PHE A 191 -27.32 7.18 22.56
CA PHE A 191 -27.35 8.17 21.49
C PHE A 191 -28.77 8.64 21.15
N ASP A 192 -29.74 7.72 21.12
CA ASP A 192 -31.15 8.06 20.85
C ASP A 192 -31.73 9.03 21.89
N ARG A 193 -31.35 8.88 23.17
CA ARG A 193 -31.78 9.78 24.24
C ARG A 193 -31.14 11.16 24.18
N LEU A 194 -29.94 11.27 23.63
CA LEU A 194 -29.20 12.53 23.52
C LEU A 194 -29.48 13.28 22.22
N LEU A 195 -30.06 12.61 21.22
CA LEU A 195 -30.39 13.20 19.94
C LEU A 195 -31.40 14.32 20.09
N ASP A 196 -30.99 15.54 19.74
CA ASP A 196 -31.89 16.70 19.67
C ASP A 196 -32.83 16.54 18.46
N ARG A 197 -34.04 16.05 18.73
CA ARG A 197 -35.05 15.77 17.71
C ARG A 197 -35.64 17.04 17.10
N GLU A 198 -35.62 18.15 17.83
CA GLU A 198 -36.10 19.45 17.33
C GLU A 198 -35.11 20.01 16.32
N ALA A 199 -33.81 20.01 16.65
CA ALA A 199 -32.76 20.42 15.72
C ALA A 199 -32.72 19.54 14.45
N LEU A 200 -32.91 18.23 14.60
CA LEU A 200 -33.04 17.31 13.46
C LEU A 200 -34.25 17.63 12.58
N LEU A 201 -35.41 17.91 13.19
CA LEU A 201 -36.60 18.30 12.46
C LEU A 201 -36.41 19.65 11.75
N GLU A 202 -35.74 20.62 12.38
CA GLU A 202 -35.39 21.90 11.75
C GLU A 202 -34.49 21.69 10.52
N PHE A 203 -33.47 20.82 10.61
CA PHE A 203 -32.63 20.46 9.47
C PHE A 203 -33.45 19.94 8.30
N ARG A 204 -34.38 19.00 8.57
CA ARG A 204 -35.27 18.40 7.55
C ARG A 204 -36.23 19.41 6.94
N ASN A 205 -36.90 20.21 7.78
CA ASN A 205 -37.75 21.32 7.33
C ASN A 205 -36.96 22.37 6.54
N ASN A 206 -35.65 22.42 6.75
CA ASN A 206 -34.74 23.30 6.04
C ASN A 206 -34.18 22.78 4.72
N ALA A 207 -34.44 21.54 4.34
CA ALA A 207 -33.94 20.92 3.11
C ALA A 207 -34.51 21.56 1.82
N LEU A 208 -33.88 21.25 0.68
CA LEU A 208 -34.41 21.53 -0.65
C LEU A 208 -35.56 20.56 -0.93
N ASN A 209 -36.78 21.09 -1.04
CA ASN A 209 -37.97 20.32 -1.35
C ASN A 209 -38.91 21.19 -2.23
N PRO A 210 -39.48 20.66 -3.34
CA PRO A 210 -40.38 21.44 -4.20
C PRO A 210 -41.66 21.92 -3.49
N GLU A 211 -42.08 21.30 -2.39
CA GLU A 211 -43.21 21.73 -1.56
C GLU A 211 -42.87 22.91 -0.64
N ASN A 212 -41.58 23.17 -0.41
CA ASN A 212 -41.07 24.35 0.29
C ASN A 212 -39.74 24.82 -0.34
N PRO A 213 -39.79 25.38 -1.57
CA PRO A 213 -38.61 25.57 -2.39
C PRO A 213 -37.69 26.65 -1.83
N LYS A 214 -36.38 26.43 -1.96
CA LYS A 214 -35.32 27.36 -1.56
C LYS A 214 -34.26 27.48 -2.64
N THR A 215 -33.64 28.65 -2.73
CA THR A 215 -32.47 28.88 -3.57
C THR A 215 -31.22 28.90 -2.69
N ARG A 216 -30.19 28.12 -3.03
CA ARG A 216 -28.92 28.03 -2.28
C ARG A 216 -27.72 28.02 -3.22
N GLY A 217 -26.59 28.54 -2.75
CA GLY A 217 -25.36 28.58 -3.53
C GLY A 217 -25.37 29.61 -4.66
N THR A 218 -26.03 30.74 -4.42
CA THR A 218 -26.05 31.89 -5.34
C THR A 218 -24.66 32.45 -5.60
N ALA A 219 -24.47 33.13 -6.72
CA ALA A 219 -23.37 34.07 -6.91
C ALA A 219 -23.71 35.38 -6.18
N GLN A 220 -22.74 35.95 -5.45
CA GLN A 220 -22.91 37.20 -4.70
C GLN A 220 -21.80 38.16 -5.11
N ASN A 221 -22.13 39.45 -5.18
CA ASN A 221 -21.15 40.52 -5.40
C ASN A 221 -20.48 40.93 -4.07
N ASP A 222 -19.54 41.85 -4.18
CA ASP A 222 -18.82 42.47 -3.07
C ASP A 222 -19.72 43.25 -2.10
N ASP A 223 -20.88 43.71 -2.57
CA ASP A 223 -21.88 44.44 -1.79
C ASP A 223 -22.48 43.66 -0.60
N ILE A 224 -22.58 42.33 -0.67
CA ILE A 224 -23.19 41.49 0.39
C ILE A 224 -22.40 40.24 0.79
N TYR A 225 -21.38 39.83 0.01
CA TYR A 225 -20.66 38.58 0.30
C TYR A 225 -20.05 38.60 1.70
N PHE A 226 -19.40 39.71 2.09
CA PHE A 226 -18.74 39.80 3.40
C PHE A 226 -19.76 39.70 4.54
N GLN A 227 -20.86 40.46 4.48
CA GLN A 227 -21.91 40.45 5.50
C GLN A 227 -22.55 39.06 5.66
N THR A 228 -22.81 38.38 4.54
CA THR A 228 -23.41 37.03 4.58
C THR A 228 -22.42 35.95 5.02
N ARG A 229 -21.10 36.16 4.87
CA ARG A 229 -20.08 35.27 5.42
C ARG A 229 -20.00 35.37 6.95
N GLU A 230 -20.08 36.59 7.49
CA GLU A 230 -19.99 36.88 8.93
C GLU A 230 -21.25 36.49 9.73
N VAL A 231 -22.41 36.37 9.08
CA VAL A 231 -23.67 35.99 9.77
C VAL A 231 -23.58 34.61 10.45
N SER A 232 -22.68 33.76 9.96
CA SER A 232 -22.44 32.42 10.51
C SER A 232 -21.74 32.42 11.88
N ASN A 233 -21.10 33.53 12.27
CA ASN A 233 -20.29 33.64 13.50
C ASN A 233 -21.05 33.22 14.76
N ARG A 234 -22.36 33.50 14.85
CA ARG A 234 -23.18 33.10 15.99
C ARG A 234 -23.19 31.59 16.25
N PHE A 235 -23.10 30.78 15.19
CA PHE A 235 -23.08 29.32 15.30
C PHE A 235 -21.71 28.85 15.79
N TYR A 236 -20.62 29.39 15.23
CA TYR A 236 -19.26 29.05 15.63
C TYR A 236 -18.94 29.50 17.07
N ASN A 237 -19.43 30.66 17.50
CA ASN A 237 -19.23 31.17 18.86
C ASN A 237 -19.95 30.32 19.91
N ALA A 238 -21.13 29.77 19.59
CA ALA A 238 -21.90 28.93 20.51
C ALA A 238 -21.41 27.46 20.53
N LEU A 239 -20.75 27.00 19.45
CA LEU A 239 -20.41 25.60 19.27
C LEU A 239 -19.54 24.98 20.39
N PRO A 240 -18.50 25.66 20.94
CA PRO A 240 -17.70 25.07 22.02
C PRO A 240 -18.52 24.68 23.25
N ASP A 241 -19.53 25.48 23.61
CA ASP A 241 -20.42 25.19 24.74
C ASP A 241 -21.31 23.97 24.43
N VAL A 242 -21.83 23.85 23.20
CA VAL A 242 -22.60 22.68 22.73
C VAL A 242 -21.77 21.40 22.76
N VAL A 243 -20.52 21.45 22.31
CA VAL A 243 -19.60 20.30 22.36
C VAL A 243 -19.32 19.90 23.80
N ASN A 244 -19.03 20.87 24.67
CA ASN A 244 -18.78 20.62 26.08
C ASN A 244 -20.00 20.00 26.79
N GLU A 245 -21.22 20.45 26.48
CA GLU A 245 -22.47 19.87 26.99
C GLU A 245 -22.56 18.37 26.66
N TYR A 246 -22.40 18.00 25.38
CA TYR A 246 -22.46 16.59 24.99
C TYR A 246 -21.30 15.75 25.55
N MET A 247 -20.10 16.31 25.65
CA MET A 247 -18.99 15.64 26.33
C MET A 247 -19.31 15.34 27.79
N GLN A 248 -19.93 16.29 28.52
CA GLN A 248 -20.37 16.08 29.90
C GLN A 248 -21.45 15.00 30.01
N GLU A 249 -22.41 14.95 29.08
CA GLU A 249 -23.43 13.90 29.06
C GLU A 249 -22.82 12.51 28.79
N ILE A 250 -21.90 12.41 27.83
CA ILE A 250 -21.17 11.16 27.59
C ILE A 250 -20.32 10.79 28.80
N SER A 251 -19.72 11.75 29.51
CA SER A 251 -19.01 11.47 30.76
C SER A 251 -19.89 10.89 31.85
N LYS A 252 -21.14 11.37 31.99
CA LYS A 252 -22.11 10.80 32.96
C LYS A 252 -22.47 9.35 32.62
N ILE A 253 -22.56 9.02 31.33
CA ILE A 253 -22.91 7.67 30.85
C ILE A 253 -21.74 6.70 31.06
N THR A 254 -20.55 7.12 30.66
CA THR A 254 -19.38 6.24 30.57
C THR A 254 -18.57 6.16 31.87
N GLY A 255 -18.63 7.23 32.68
CA GLY A 255 -17.74 7.48 33.81
C GLY A 255 -16.36 8.03 33.42
N ARG A 256 -16.13 8.33 32.13
CA ARG A 256 -14.86 8.88 31.61
C ARG A 256 -15.00 10.38 31.38
N GLU A 257 -14.09 11.19 31.91
CA GLU A 257 -14.19 12.64 31.82
C GLU A 257 -13.76 13.16 30.43
N TYR A 258 -14.65 13.90 29.77
CA TYR A 258 -14.43 14.57 28.50
C TYR A 258 -14.81 16.04 28.61
N LYS A 259 -13.95 16.89 28.05
CA LYS A 259 -14.08 18.34 27.92
C LYS A 259 -13.35 18.77 26.64
N PRO A 260 -13.62 19.97 26.08
CA PRO A 260 -12.88 20.48 24.93
C PRO A 260 -11.36 20.39 25.10
N PHE A 261 -10.89 20.61 26.34
CA PHE A 261 -9.52 20.38 26.79
C PHE A 261 -9.54 19.69 28.15
N THR A 262 -8.59 18.78 28.41
CA THR A 262 -8.40 18.19 29.75
C THR A 262 -6.95 18.28 30.18
N TYR A 263 -6.72 18.48 31.48
CA TYR A 263 -5.40 18.44 32.09
C TYR A 263 -5.19 17.14 32.88
N TYR A 264 -4.01 16.55 32.80
CA TYR A 264 -3.59 15.38 33.58
C TYR A 264 -2.17 15.56 34.11
N GLY A 265 -1.94 15.30 35.40
CA GLY A 265 -0.60 15.34 36.01
C GLY A 265 -0.59 15.93 37.42
N HIS A 266 0.55 16.51 37.79
CA HIS A 266 0.75 17.10 39.11
C HIS A 266 -0.28 18.23 39.37
N LYS A 267 -0.70 18.47 40.61
CA LYS A 267 -1.70 19.52 40.92
C LYS A 267 -1.19 20.93 40.68
N GLU A 268 0.11 21.12 40.83
CA GLU A 268 0.84 22.37 40.61
C GLU A 268 2.03 22.10 39.68
N PRO A 269 1.80 21.83 38.37
CA PRO A 269 2.90 21.56 37.45
C PRO A 269 3.70 22.83 37.17
N GLU A 270 4.99 22.68 36.91
CA GLU A 270 5.84 23.76 36.40
C GLU A 270 6.06 23.64 34.88
N CYS A 271 6.10 22.41 34.37
CA CYS A 271 6.25 22.09 32.95
C CYS A 271 5.04 21.31 32.43
N VAL A 272 4.47 21.75 31.32
CA VAL A 272 3.32 21.09 30.68
C VAL A 272 3.58 20.81 29.21
N ILE A 273 3.14 19.65 28.74
CA ILE A 273 3.08 19.34 27.30
C ILE A 273 1.64 19.53 26.79
N VAL A 274 1.45 20.31 25.72
CA VAL A 274 0.18 20.42 25.00
C VAL A 274 0.26 19.56 23.75
N ALA A 275 -0.64 18.60 23.59
CA ALA A 275 -0.60 17.67 22.47
C ALA A 275 -2.00 17.15 22.08
N MET A 276 -2.06 16.55 20.90
CA MET A 276 -3.27 16.01 20.29
C MET A 276 -3.02 14.61 19.71
N GLY A 277 -4.05 13.77 19.63
CA GLY A 277 -3.94 12.41 19.11
C GLY A 277 -3.29 11.42 20.08
N SER A 278 -2.85 10.28 19.57
CA SER A 278 -2.51 9.10 20.36
C SER A 278 -1.35 9.31 21.33
N VAL A 279 -0.44 10.25 21.04
CA VAL A 279 0.73 10.54 21.88
C VAL A 279 0.36 10.89 23.32
N THR A 280 -0.84 11.44 23.52
CA THR A 280 -1.27 11.81 24.87
C THR A 280 -1.43 10.59 25.78
N GLN A 281 -1.75 9.42 25.24
CA GLN A 281 -1.84 8.18 26.02
C GLN A 281 -0.46 7.76 26.54
N ALA A 282 0.56 7.77 25.67
CA ALA A 282 1.95 7.52 26.06
C ALA A 282 2.48 8.59 27.03
N LEU A 283 2.10 9.85 26.84
CA LEU A 283 2.47 10.94 27.74
C LEU A 283 1.85 10.80 29.14
N GLU A 284 0.64 10.28 29.28
CA GLU A 284 0.06 9.98 30.61
C GLU A 284 0.93 8.97 31.37
N GLU A 285 1.43 7.91 30.71
CA GLU A 285 2.35 6.93 31.32
C GLU A 285 3.68 7.59 31.74
N VAL A 286 4.22 8.49 30.90
CA VAL A 286 5.45 9.23 31.22
C VAL A 286 5.25 10.21 32.37
N VAL A 287 4.11 10.92 32.40
CA VAL A 287 3.76 11.84 33.49
C VAL A 287 3.60 11.07 34.81
N ASP A 288 2.97 9.91 34.79
CA ASP A 288 2.85 9.04 35.97
C ASP A 288 4.25 8.63 36.49
N TYR A 289 5.13 8.23 35.59
CA TYR A 289 6.51 7.85 35.92
C TYR A 289 7.34 9.01 36.49
N LEU A 290 7.28 10.19 35.89
CA LEU A 290 8.05 11.36 36.34
C LEU A 290 7.49 11.96 37.64
N ASN A 291 6.15 12.04 37.79
CA ASN A 291 5.52 12.51 39.02
C ASN A 291 5.80 11.56 40.20
N ALA A 292 5.86 10.24 39.97
CA ALA A 292 6.27 9.27 40.99
C ALA A 292 7.71 9.49 41.49
N LYS A 293 8.55 10.17 40.68
CA LYS A 293 9.91 10.60 41.06
C LYS A 293 9.96 12.01 41.68
N GLY A 294 8.81 12.63 41.93
CA GLY A 294 8.70 13.95 42.55
C GLY A 294 8.80 15.12 41.57
N GLU A 295 8.80 14.86 40.26
CA GLU A 295 8.74 15.93 39.27
C GLU A 295 7.36 16.58 39.23
N LYS A 296 7.30 17.86 38.85
CA LYS A 296 6.06 18.63 38.76
C LYS A 296 5.65 18.81 37.31
N VAL A 297 5.23 17.73 36.68
CA VAL A 297 4.89 17.71 35.24
C VAL A 297 3.43 17.36 35.00
N GLY A 298 2.93 17.77 33.84
CA GLY A 298 1.60 17.40 33.37
C GLY A 298 1.44 17.53 31.87
N ILE A 299 0.27 17.14 31.38
CA ILE A 299 -0.13 17.27 29.99
C ILE A 299 -1.49 17.93 29.89
N LEU A 300 -1.70 18.66 28.79
CA LEU A 300 -3.00 19.18 28.37
C LEU A 300 -3.37 18.53 27.03
N LYS A 301 -4.47 17.77 27.04
CA LYS A 301 -5.02 17.06 25.88
C LYS A 301 -6.01 17.97 25.16
N VAL A 302 -5.85 18.09 23.85
CA VAL A 302 -6.74 18.86 22.98
C VAL A 302 -7.74 17.91 22.30
N TYR A 303 -9.00 17.93 22.74
CA TYR A 303 -10.08 17.20 22.07
C TYR A 303 -10.70 18.07 20.98
N LEU A 304 -11.16 19.28 21.31
CA LEU A 304 -11.75 20.21 20.35
C LEU A 304 -10.69 21.20 19.85
N TYR A 305 -10.08 20.90 18.70
CA TYR A 305 -9.07 21.77 18.09
C TYR A 305 -9.70 22.99 17.38
N ARG A 306 -10.86 22.79 16.75
CA ARG A 306 -11.63 23.88 16.11
C ARG A 306 -13.13 23.76 16.46
N PRO A 307 -13.80 24.86 16.83
CA PRO A 307 -13.26 26.17 17.18
C PRO A 307 -12.35 26.10 18.43
N PHE A 308 -11.21 26.79 18.41
CA PHE A 308 -10.26 26.78 19.52
C PHE A 308 -10.75 27.71 20.64
N SER A 309 -11.35 27.14 21.69
CA SER A 309 -11.98 27.92 22.75
C SER A 309 -11.00 28.32 23.85
N LEU A 310 -10.65 29.62 23.93
CA LEU A 310 -9.83 30.17 25.01
C LEU A 310 -10.45 29.99 26.40
N LYS A 311 -11.79 30.07 26.52
CA LYS A 311 -12.52 29.82 27.77
C LYS A 311 -12.15 28.45 28.34
N TYR A 312 -12.51 27.39 27.63
CA TYR A 312 -12.23 26.01 28.05
C TYR A 312 -10.73 25.66 28.11
N PHE A 313 -9.88 26.29 27.30
CA PHE A 313 -8.42 26.09 27.40
C PHE A 313 -7.87 26.58 28.73
N PHE A 314 -8.21 27.82 29.12
CA PHE A 314 -7.73 28.40 30.37
C PHE A 314 -8.45 27.87 31.63
N ASP A 315 -9.66 27.31 31.49
CA ASP A 315 -10.36 26.65 32.59
C ASP A 315 -9.59 25.44 33.15
N VAL A 316 -8.79 24.77 32.31
CA VAL A 316 -8.02 23.57 32.70
C VAL A 316 -6.52 23.79 32.78
N MET A 317 -5.99 24.91 32.26
CA MET A 317 -4.57 25.23 32.33
C MET A 317 -4.15 25.66 33.75
N PRO A 318 -3.28 24.92 34.45
CA PRO A 318 -2.88 25.29 35.81
C PRO A 318 -2.09 26.60 35.86
N LYS A 319 -2.35 27.42 36.87
CA LYS A 319 -1.70 28.74 37.03
C LYS A 319 -0.21 28.67 37.40
N SER A 320 0.25 27.51 37.88
CA SER A 320 1.66 27.29 38.28
C SER A 320 2.59 27.03 37.10
N VAL A 321 2.05 26.86 35.89
CA VAL A 321 2.83 26.51 34.70
C VAL A 321 3.80 27.64 34.35
N LYS A 322 5.07 27.29 34.21
CA LYS A 322 6.15 28.21 33.84
C LYS A 322 6.65 27.97 32.42
N LYS A 323 6.55 26.73 31.93
CA LYS A 323 7.06 26.34 30.60
C LYS A 323 6.12 25.34 29.93
N ILE A 324 5.91 25.51 28.63
CA ILE A 324 5.05 24.67 27.79
C ILE A 324 5.84 24.19 26.57
N ALA A 325 5.78 22.89 26.30
CA ALA A 325 6.12 22.36 24.97
C ALA A 325 4.82 22.00 24.24
N VAL A 326 4.69 22.47 23.01
CA VAL A 326 3.57 22.11 22.13
C VAL A 326 4.06 21.12 21.09
N LEU A 327 3.40 19.96 21.01
CA LEU A 327 3.78 18.90 20.10
C LEU A 327 2.81 18.83 18.92
N ASP A 328 3.35 19.01 17.72
CA ASP A 328 2.61 18.95 16.46
C ASP A 328 3.02 17.72 15.66
N ARG A 329 2.02 16.95 15.23
CA ARG A 329 2.21 15.76 14.41
C ARG A 329 2.17 16.10 12.92
N THR A 330 2.88 17.14 12.51
CA THR A 330 2.90 17.65 11.13
C THR A 330 4.20 18.38 10.82
N LYS A 331 4.37 18.83 9.57
CA LYS A 331 5.40 19.80 9.17
C LYS A 331 4.80 20.75 8.14
N GLU A 332 4.89 22.06 8.41
CA GLU A 332 4.59 23.11 7.43
C GLU A 332 5.90 23.79 7.00
N PRO A 333 6.55 23.36 5.90
CA PRO A 333 7.84 23.91 5.48
C PRO A 333 7.78 25.43 5.26
N GLY A 334 8.70 26.17 5.90
CA GLY A 334 8.77 27.63 5.78
C GLY A 334 7.81 28.42 6.68
N SER A 335 6.97 27.74 7.47
CA SER A 335 6.11 28.41 8.47
C SER A 335 6.91 28.95 9.66
N LEU A 336 6.31 29.87 10.42
CA LEU A 336 6.86 30.36 11.69
C LEU A 336 6.80 29.30 12.82
N GLY A 337 6.07 28.20 12.59
CA GLY A 337 5.83 27.12 13.52
C GLY A 337 4.56 26.36 13.15
N GLU A 338 4.39 25.18 13.72
CA GLU A 338 3.27 24.30 13.40
C GLU A 338 1.92 24.79 13.98
N PRO A 339 0.77 24.30 13.47
CA PRO A 339 -0.54 24.89 13.74
C PRO A 339 -0.95 24.93 15.21
N LEU A 340 -0.78 23.85 15.98
CA LEU A 340 -1.16 23.85 17.40
C LEU A 340 -0.23 24.74 18.22
N TYR A 341 1.08 24.71 17.93
CA TYR A 341 2.05 25.64 18.51
C TYR A 341 1.66 27.10 18.30
N LEU A 342 1.28 27.50 17.08
CA LEU A 342 0.86 28.87 16.77
C LEU A 342 -0.43 29.26 17.51
N ASP A 343 -1.42 28.37 17.59
CA ASP A 343 -2.65 28.63 18.34
C ASP A 343 -2.38 28.83 19.83
N VAL A 344 -1.52 28.00 20.44
CA VAL A 344 -1.15 28.11 21.86
C VAL A 344 -0.34 29.38 22.11
N LYS A 345 0.63 29.72 21.25
CA LYS A 345 1.34 31.00 21.35
C LYS A 345 0.38 32.19 21.28
N SER A 346 -0.56 32.16 20.32
CA SER A 346 -1.55 33.21 20.17
C SER A 346 -2.49 33.30 21.37
N ALA A 347 -2.84 32.18 22.01
CA ALA A 347 -3.69 32.16 23.20
C ALA A 347 -3.06 32.91 24.40
N PHE A 348 -1.73 32.86 24.52
CA PHE A 348 -0.97 33.52 25.60
C PHE A 348 -0.46 34.92 25.22
N TYR A 349 -0.58 35.36 23.97
CA TYR A 349 -0.09 36.67 23.54
C TYR A 349 -0.77 37.79 24.35
N GLY A 350 0.05 38.66 24.98
CA GLY A 350 -0.42 39.77 25.80
C GLY A 350 -0.97 39.39 27.18
N ARG A 351 -0.89 38.11 27.60
CA ARG A 351 -1.26 37.70 28.97
C ARG A 351 -0.10 37.94 29.95
N GLU A 352 -0.45 38.42 31.14
CA GLU A 352 0.49 38.54 32.26
C GLU A 352 0.99 37.16 32.69
N ASN A 353 2.29 37.07 33.04
CA ASN A 353 2.94 35.82 33.46
C ASN A 353 2.81 34.67 32.44
N ALA A 354 2.80 34.98 31.14
CA ALA A 354 2.82 33.95 30.10
C ALA A 354 4.06 33.03 30.27
N PRO A 355 3.88 31.70 30.19
CA PRO A 355 4.99 30.75 30.28
C PRO A 355 5.91 30.85 29.06
N VAL A 356 7.11 30.30 29.16
CA VAL A 356 7.95 30.05 27.98
C VAL A 356 7.28 28.96 27.15
N ILE A 357 7.04 29.21 25.86
CA ILE A 357 6.37 28.27 24.96
C ILE A 357 7.33 27.90 23.83
N VAL A 358 7.62 26.60 23.71
CA VAL A 358 8.42 26.01 22.61
C VAL A 358 7.58 25.01 21.82
N GLY A 359 7.87 24.87 20.53
CA GLY A 359 7.22 23.95 19.60
C GLY A 359 8.14 22.80 19.19
N GLY A 360 7.56 21.62 19.02
CA GLY A 360 8.28 20.43 18.58
C GLY A 360 7.45 19.55 17.64
N ARG A 361 8.13 18.91 16.69
CA ARG A 361 7.51 17.94 15.77
C ARG A 361 7.83 16.52 16.17
N TYR A 362 6.87 15.62 15.96
CA TYR A 362 7.02 14.21 16.29
C TYR A 362 6.15 13.32 15.39
N GLY A 363 6.47 12.03 15.30
CA GLY A 363 5.52 11.00 14.85
C GLY A 363 5.02 11.12 13.40
N LEU A 364 5.70 11.89 12.54
CA LEU A 364 5.39 12.00 11.10
C LEU A 364 5.43 10.60 10.47
N SER A 365 4.46 10.30 9.61
CA SER A 365 4.37 8.99 8.94
C SER A 365 4.46 7.79 9.90
N SER A 366 3.79 7.88 11.07
CA SER A 366 3.85 6.89 12.15
C SER A 366 5.26 6.51 12.62
N LYS A 367 6.24 7.42 12.54
CA LYS A 367 7.50 7.29 13.29
C LYS A 367 7.16 6.95 14.74
N ASP A 368 7.77 5.90 15.29
CA ASP A 368 7.45 5.41 16.63
C ASP A 368 7.79 6.46 17.70
N VAL A 369 6.90 6.61 18.68
CA VAL A 369 6.97 7.65 19.71
C VAL A 369 6.97 6.99 21.07
N ASP A 370 8.17 6.59 21.52
CA ASP A 370 8.33 5.82 22.76
C ASP A 370 8.41 6.73 24.01
N PRO A 371 8.35 6.15 25.23
CA PRO A 371 8.44 6.93 26.46
C PRO A 371 9.75 7.71 26.63
N ALA A 372 10.88 7.19 26.16
CA ALA A 372 12.19 7.84 26.33
C ALA A 372 12.26 9.14 25.50
N GLN A 373 11.67 9.12 24.32
CA GLN A 373 11.46 10.30 23.48
C GLN A 373 10.64 11.39 24.17
N MET A 374 9.55 11.01 24.84
CA MET A 374 8.69 11.97 25.56
C MET A 374 9.34 12.51 26.85
N ILE A 375 10.14 11.68 27.54
CA ILE A 375 10.98 12.15 28.65
C ILE A 375 11.94 13.24 28.15
N ALA A 376 12.57 13.05 26.99
CA ALA A 376 13.48 14.05 26.42
C ALA A 376 12.81 15.41 26.17
N VAL A 377 11.50 15.45 25.88
CA VAL A 377 10.73 16.70 25.76
C VAL A 377 10.61 17.41 27.12
N PHE A 378 10.32 16.67 28.19
CA PHE A 378 10.32 17.25 29.54
C PHE A 378 11.71 17.70 29.99
N GLU A 379 12.77 16.94 29.67
CA GLU A 379 14.15 17.37 29.93
C GLU A 379 14.50 18.67 29.19
N ASN A 380 14.07 18.81 27.93
CA ASN A 380 14.24 20.07 27.19
C ASN A 380 13.55 21.24 27.90
N LEU A 381 12.34 21.04 28.44
CA LEU A 381 11.64 22.07 29.21
C LEU A 381 12.36 22.45 30.51
N LYS A 382 13.11 21.55 31.13
CA LYS A 382 13.85 21.86 32.36
C LYS A 382 15.02 22.81 32.12
N LEU A 383 15.56 22.87 30.90
CA LEU A 383 16.66 23.78 30.53
C LEU A 383 16.29 25.25 30.76
N ASP A 384 17.25 26.09 31.15
CA ASP A 384 17.04 27.53 31.29
C ASP A 384 16.54 28.17 29.99
N ASN A 385 17.10 27.72 28.86
CA ASN A 385 16.68 28.07 27.51
C ASN A 385 16.27 26.79 26.76
N PRO A 386 15.01 26.35 26.87
CA PRO A 386 14.52 25.19 26.13
C PRO A 386 14.70 25.41 24.62
N LYS A 387 15.10 24.37 23.91
CA LYS A 387 15.20 24.39 22.45
C LYS A 387 13.79 24.54 21.87
N ASP A 388 13.62 25.51 20.98
CA ASP A 388 12.41 25.71 20.17
C ASP A 388 12.58 25.10 18.77
N GLY A 389 11.48 24.82 18.07
CA GLY A 389 11.48 24.26 16.72
C GLY A 389 12.10 22.87 16.61
N PHE A 390 12.09 22.08 17.69
CA PHE A 390 12.80 20.82 17.79
C PHE A 390 12.08 19.65 17.06
N THR A 391 12.78 18.54 16.90
CA THR A 391 12.21 17.26 16.42
C THR A 391 12.49 16.14 17.43
N VAL A 392 11.66 15.10 17.43
CA VAL A 392 11.83 13.93 18.29
C VAL A 392 11.58 12.65 17.49
N GLY A 393 12.39 11.61 17.74
CA GLY A 393 12.29 10.30 17.06
C GLY A 393 13.13 10.17 15.79
N ILE A 394 14.02 11.14 15.52
CA ILE A 394 14.99 11.11 14.41
C ILE A 394 16.36 11.62 14.88
N ILE A 395 17.40 11.35 14.10
CA ILE A 395 18.72 11.95 14.26
C ILE A 395 18.86 13.03 13.18
N ASP A 396 18.67 14.29 13.57
CA ASP A 396 18.88 15.43 12.68
C ASP A 396 20.25 16.05 12.94
N ASP A 397 21.25 15.53 12.22
CA ASP A 397 22.63 15.99 12.22
C ASP A 397 22.93 17.04 11.14
N VAL A 398 21.91 17.52 10.43
CA VAL A 398 22.03 18.55 9.39
C VAL A 398 21.57 19.90 9.90
N THR A 399 20.34 19.99 10.41
CA THR A 399 19.78 21.22 10.99
C THR A 399 19.78 21.22 12.50
N HIS A 400 20.28 20.14 13.12
CA HIS A 400 20.45 20.02 14.56
C HIS A 400 19.18 20.34 15.34
N THR A 401 18.00 19.94 14.84
CA THR A 401 16.72 20.16 15.51
C THR A 401 16.35 19.03 16.47
N SER A 402 16.87 17.82 16.29
CA SER A 402 16.50 16.66 17.12
C SER A 402 16.91 16.83 18.58
N LEU A 403 16.10 16.28 19.49
CA LEU A 403 16.45 16.11 20.90
C LEU A 403 17.17 14.78 21.12
N SER A 404 18.16 14.75 22.01
CA SER A 404 18.82 13.52 22.44
C SER A 404 17.87 12.68 23.30
N THR A 405 17.78 11.39 23.02
CA THR A 405 16.87 10.46 23.71
C THR A 405 17.65 9.44 24.54
N GLY A 406 17.10 9.05 25.69
CA GLY A 406 17.66 7.97 26.51
C GLY A 406 17.38 6.57 25.93
N GLU A 407 17.77 5.54 26.68
CA GLU A 407 17.46 4.15 26.33
C GLU A 407 15.95 3.90 26.31
N LYS A 408 15.51 2.98 25.44
CA LYS A 408 14.10 2.56 25.37
C LYS A 408 13.68 1.91 26.69
N ILE A 409 12.57 2.39 27.25
CA ILE A 409 11.96 1.85 28.47
C ILE A 409 10.53 1.41 28.20
N SER A 410 10.02 0.48 29.00
CA SER A 410 8.61 0.10 29.02
C SER A 410 8.00 0.59 30.33
N LEU A 411 6.92 1.37 30.22
CA LEU A 411 6.18 1.95 31.36
C LEU A 411 4.85 1.24 31.64
N GLY A 412 4.63 0.08 31.02
CA GLY A 412 3.47 -0.76 31.33
C GLY A 412 3.45 -1.13 32.82
N ASP A 413 2.26 -1.30 33.39
CA ASP A 413 2.13 -1.71 34.79
C ASP A 413 2.69 -3.12 35.03
N GLU A 414 2.90 -3.49 36.29
CA GLU A 414 3.50 -4.79 36.67
C GLU A 414 2.74 -6.02 36.12
N SER A 415 1.44 -5.89 35.81
CA SER A 415 0.67 -6.99 35.21
C SER A 415 0.76 -7.07 33.69
N THR A 416 1.43 -6.12 33.04
CA THR A 416 1.55 -6.05 31.59
C THR A 416 2.50 -7.12 31.04
N ILE A 417 1.96 -8.00 30.19
CA ILE A 417 2.72 -8.97 29.39
C ILE A 417 2.84 -8.43 27.97
N GLU A 418 4.07 -8.31 27.49
CA GLU A 418 4.41 -7.80 26.16
C GLU A 418 4.93 -8.93 25.26
N CYS A 419 4.38 -9.07 24.06
CA CYS A 419 4.75 -10.13 23.11
C CYS A 419 5.05 -9.56 21.73
N LEU A 420 6.04 -10.14 21.05
CA LEU A 420 6.46 -9.77 19.70
C LEU A 420 6.47 -10.98 18.77
N PHE A 421 5.92 -10.84 17.57
CA PHE A 421 5.88 -11.93 16.58
C PHE A 421 6.41 -11.45 15.24
N TYR A 422 7.40 -12.16 14.71
CA TYR A 422 7.95 -11.98 13.38
C TYR A 422 7.32 -12.99 12.42
N GLY A 423 6.46 -12.49 11.54
CA GLY A 423 5.72 -13.24 10.52
C GLY A 423 6.20 -12.94 9.10
N LEU A 424 5.98 -13.84 8.15
CA LEU A 424 6.10 -13.56 6.72
C LEU A 424 4.76 -13.06 6.16
N GLY A 425 4.77 -12.03 5.32
CA GLY A 425 3.57 -11.53 4.67
C GLY A 425 2.80 -12.65 3.96
N ALA A 426 1.54 -12.85 4.35
CA ALA A 426 0.61 -13.91 3.92
C ALA A 426 0.83 -15.32 4.52
N ASP A 427 1.66 -15.50 5.56
CA ASP A 427 1.81 -16.78 6.28
C ASP A 427 0.67 -17.09 7.28
N GLY A 428 -0.14 -16.08 7.63
CA GLY A 428 -1.24 -16.17 8.58
C GLY A 428 -0.93 -15.77 10.03
N THR A 429 0.30 -15.35 10.35
CA THR A 429 0.74 -14.91 11.69
C THR A 429 -0.11 -13.77 12.23
N VAL A 430 -0.31 -12.71 11.43
CA VAL A 430 -1.17 -11.57 11.82
C VAL A 430 -2.61 -12.02 12.12
N GLY A 431 -3.16 -12.94 11.31
CA GLY A 431 -4.50 -13.49 11.52
C GLY A 431 -4.62 -14.28 12.81
N ALA A 432 -3.62 -15.13 13.11
CA ALA A 432 -3.54 -15.86 14.38
C ALA A 432 -3.45 -14.90 15.57
N ASN A 433 -2.64 -13.85 15.48
CA ASN A 433 -2.50 -12.85 16.54
C ASN A 433 -3.78 -12.04 16.78
N LYS A 434 -4.50 -11.63 15.72
CA LYS A 434 -5.84 -11.03 15.85
C LYS A 434 -6.83 -11.96 16.56
N ASN A 435 -6.76 -13.26 16.26
CA ASN A 435 -7.59 -14.27 16.95
C ASN A 435 -7.19 -14.43 18.42
N SER A 436 -5.90 -14.50 18.74
CA SER A 436 -5.41 -14.60 20.13
C SER A 436 -5.86 -13.41 20.97
N ILE A 437 -5.80 -12.21 20.39
CA ILE A 437 -6.25 -10.97 21.05
C ILE A 437 -7.75 -11.00 21.33
N LYS A 438 -8.56 -11.46 20.37
CA LYS A 438 -10.01 -11.64 20.58
C LYS A 438 -10.31 -12.70 21.62
N ILE A 439 -9.61 -13.84 21.60
CA ILE A 439 -9.79 -14.90 22.60
C ILE A 439 -9.53 -14.35 24.01
N ILE A 440 -8.38 -13.71 24.23
CA ILE A 440 -8.01 -13.21 25.56
C ILE A 440 -8.94 -12.04 25.96
N GLY A 441 -9.14 -11.07 25.07
CA GLY A 441 -9.95 -9.88 25.35
C GLY A 441 -11.43 -10.19 25.61
N ASP A 442 -12.03 -11.10 24.84
CA ASP A 442 -13.48 -11.39 24.92
C ASP A 442 -13.81 -12.48 25.96
N LYS A 443 -12.85 -13.34 26.34
CA LYS A 443 -13.10 -14.46 27.28
C LYS A 443 -12.53 -14.26 28.68
N THR A 444 -11.80 -13.18 28.92
CA THR A 444 -11.17 -12.90 30.23
C THR A 444 -11.35 -11.44 30.64
N ASP A 445 -10.95 -11.10 31.86
CA ASP A 445 -10.97 -9.72 32.36
C ASP A 445 -9.73 -8.89 31.95
N PHE A 446 -8.78 -9.48 31.23
CA PHE A 446 -7.63 -8.73 30.73
C PHE A 446 -8.07 -7.67 29.71
N TYR A 447 -7.41 -6.52 29.78
CA TYR A 447 -7.30 -5.61 28.63
C TYR A 447 -6.30 -6.23 27.65
N ALA A 448 -6.65 -6.19 26.37
CA ALA A 448 -5.82 -6.69 25.29
C ALA A 448 -5.58 -5.56 24.30
N GLN A 449 -4.33 -5.40 23.87
CA GLN A 449 -3.90 -4.45 22.85
C GLN A 449 -3.10 -5.18 21.77
N ALA A 450 -3.34 -4.85 20.50
CA ALA A 450 -2.46 -5.28 19.41
C ALA A 450 -2.24 -4.20 18.37
N TYR A 451 -1.00 -4.12 17.91
CA TYR A 451 -0.58 -3.30 16.78
C TYR A 451 0.25 -4.16 15.82
N PHE A 452 0.04 -3.96 14.52
CA PHE A 452 0.71 -4.74 13.47
C PHE A 452 1.50 -3.78 12.59
N ALA A 453 2.84 -3.90 12.62
CA ALA A 453 3.73 -3.22 11.70
C ALA A 453 3.96 -4.10 10.47
N TYR A 454 3.61 -3.59 9.30
CA TYR A 454 3.76 -4.27 8.02
C TYR A 454 4.92 -3.66 7.23
N ASP A 455 5.59 -4.50 6.44
CA ASP A 455 6.47 -4.06 5.36
C ASP A 455 5.64 -3.46 4.21
N SER A 456 6.26 -2.60 3.41
CA SER A 456 5.73 -2.05 2.16
C SER A 456 5.56 -3.12 1.06
N LYS A 457 6.35 -4.19 1.14
CA LYS A 457 6.29 -5.32 0.21
C LYS A 457 4.93 -6.04 0.35
N LYS A 458 4.13 -6.03 -0.72
CA LYS A 458 2.77 -6.61 -0.75
C LYS A 458 2.76 -8.10 -0.35
N SER A 459 3.80 -8.85 -0.70
CA SER A 459 3.96 -10.25 -0.28
C SER A 459 5.40 -10.60 0.04
N GLY A 460 5.56 -11.46 1.05
CA GLY A 460 6.86 -11.93 1.53
C GLY A 460 7.74 -10.85 2.19
N GLY A 461 7.21 -9.66 2.46
CA GLY A 461 7.81 -8.76 3.44
C GLY A 461 7.64 -9.32 4.85
N TYR A 462 8.44 -8.84 5.81
CA TYR A 462 8.27 -9.26 7.20
C TYR A 462 7.11 -8.50 7.86
N THR A 463 6.53 -9.08 8.90
CA THR A 463 5.49 -8.46 9.73
C THR A 463 5.88 -8.56 11.18
N ARG A 464 5.70 -7.47 11.95
CA ARG A 464 5.88 -7.46 13.40
C ARG A 464 4.55 -7.23 14.09
N SER A 465 4.09 -8.22 14.85
CA SER A 465 2.90 -8.08 15.69
C SER A 465 3.31 -7.75 17.11
N HIS A 466 2.88 -6.60 17.62
CA HIS A 466 3.13 -6.13 18.98
C HIS A 466 1.86 -6.32 19.79
N LEU A 467 1.88 -7.23 20.77
CA LEU A 467 0.72 -7.56 21.59
C LEU A 467 1.02 -7.19 23.05
N ARG A 468 0.01 -6.66 23.74
CA ARG A 468 0.05 -6.42 25.19
C ARG A 468 -1.21 -6.95 25.85
N PHE A 469 -1.04 -7.50 27.05
CA PHE A 469 -2.13 -7.95 27.91
C PHE A 469 -1.90 -7.43 29.32
N SER A 470 -2.91 -6.81 29.92
CA SER A 470 -2.80 -6.26 31.29
C SER A 470 -4.12 -6.40 32.04
N LYS A 471 -4.04 -6.44 33.37
CA LYS A 471 -5.23 -6.33 34.25
C LYS A 471 -5.75 -4.89 34.36
N LYS A 472 -4.96 -3.91 33.91
CA LYS A 472 -5.32 -2.48 33.86
C LYS A 472 -5.44 -2.00 32.40
N PRO A 473 -6.12 -0.88 32.14
CA PRO A 473 -6.16 -0.28 30.81
C PRO A 473 -4.75 -0.02 30.26
N ILE A 474 -4.54 -0.34 28.97
CA ILE A 474 -3.24 -0.21 28.31
C ILE A 474 -3.22 1.13 27.55
N ARG A 475 -2.27 2.01 27.90
CA ARG A 475 -2.09 3.34 27.26
C ARG A 475 -0.87 3.39 26.32
N SER A 476 -0.11 2.29 26.23
CA SER A 476 1.13 2.21 25.48
C SER A 476 0.93 2.27 23.96
N THR A 477 0.67 3.45 23.41
CA THR A 477 0.47 3.70 21.97
C THR A 477 1.80 3.79 21.21
N TYR A 478 2.74 2.90 21.53
CA TYR A 478 4.08 2.78 20.95
C TYR A 478 4.45 1.29 20.78
N LEU A 479 5.50 0.99 20.03
CA LEU A 479 5.91 -0.40 19.78
C LEU A 479 6.44 -1.09 21.05
N VAL A 480 6.30 -2.41 21.12
CA VAL A 480 6.91 -3.20 22.22
C VAL A 480 8.43 -3.12 22.10
N SER A 481 9.09 -2.62 23.16
CA SER A 481 10.54 -2.45 23.24
C SER A 481 11.24 -3.49 24.12
N THR A 482 10.53 -4.03 25.12
CA THR A 482 11.09 -5.02 26.06
C THR A 482 10.18 -6.26 26.18
N PRO A 483 10.09 -7.10 25.14
CA PRO A 483 9.16 -8.22 25.12
C PRO A 483 9.48 -9.30 26.17
N HIS A 484 8.42 -9.89 26.74
CA HIS A 484 8.48 -11.09 27.58
C HIS A 484 8.53 -12.37 26.71
N PHE A 485 7.92 -12.31 25.53
CA PHE A 485 7.81 -13.42 24.60
C PHE A 485 8.09 -12.94 23.18
N ILE A 486 8.95 -13.65 22.46
CA ILE A 486 9.21 -13.44 21.04
C ILE A 486 8.94 -14.74 20.27
N ALA A 487 8.23 -14.65 19.15
CA ALA A 487 8.12 -15.75 18.19
C ALA A 487 8.63 -15.34 16.80
N CYS A 488 9.34 -16.25 16.14
CA CYS A 488 9.82 -16.08 14.77
C CYS A 488 9.34 -17.24 13.89
N SER A 489 8.58 -16.92 12.85
CA SER A 489 7.97 -17.90 11.94
C SER A 489 8.93 -18.40 10.84
N VAL A 490 10.03 -17.70 10.58
CA VAL A 490 10.97 -17.97 9.48
C VAL A 490 12.41 -17.90 9.99
N ALA A 491 13.15 -19.00 9.91
CA ALA A 491 14.52 -19.05 10.44
C ALA A 491 15.51 -18.09 9.75
N ALA A 492 15.33 -17.81 8.46
CA ALA A 492 16.18 -16.87 7.72
C ALA A 492 16.20 -15.45 8.32
N TYR A 493 15.16 -15.07 9.06
CA TYR A 493 15.08 -13.75 9.72
C TYR A 493 16.16 -13.54 10.78
N LEU A 494 16.75 -14.62 11.33
CA LEU A 494 17.81 -14.51 12.34
C LEU A 494 19.14 -14.00 11.77
N GLU A 495 19.36 -14.13 10.46
CA GLU A 495 20.55 -13.57 9.78
C GLU A 495 20.31 -12.14 9.27
N ILE A 496 19.05 -11.73 9.11
CA ILE A 496 18.67 -10.45 8.49
C ILE A 496 18.26 -9.40 9.52
N TYR A 497 17.48 -9.81 10.53
CA TYR A 497 16.87 -8.93 11.52
C TYR A 497 17.40 -9.23 12.93
N ASP A 498 17.47 -8.19 13.76
CA ASP A 498 17.64 -8.37 15.20
C ASP A 498 16.31 -8.78 15.84
N VAL A 499 15.96 -10.06 15.69
CA VAL A 499 14.70 -10.65 16.17
C VAL A 499 14.62 -10.62 17.70
N LEU A 500 15.76 -10.71 18.40
CA LEU A 500 15.82 -10.76 19.86
C LEU A 500 16.04 -9.39 20.52
N ALA A 501 15.99 -8.31 19.73
CA ALA A 501 16.15 -6.95 20.21
C ALA A 501 15.26 -6.66 21.43
N GLY A 502 15.89 -6.28 22.53
CA GLY A 502 15.21 -5.89 23.77
C GLY A 502 14.60 -7.03 24.59
N ILE A 503 14.79 -8.31 24.22
CA ILE A 503 14.24 -9.42 25.00
C ILE A 503 14.68 -9.33 26.48
N ARG A 504 13.71 -9.49 27.39
CA ARG A 504 13.96 -9.43 28.83
C ARG A 504 14.79 -10.62 29.30
N LYS A 505 15.51 -10.44 30.41
CA LYS A 505 16.17 -11.54 31.11
C LYS A 505 15.12 -12.60 31.51
N GLY A 506 15.35 -13.87 31.21
CA GLY A 506 14.39 -14.96 31.43
C GLY A 506 13.21 -14.96 30.45
N GLY A 507 13.21 -14.12 29.42
CA GLY A 507 12.18 -14.10 28.37
C GLY A 507 12.10 -15.42 27.60
N THR A 508 11.02 -15.61 26.84
CA THR A 508 10.81 -16.82 26.02
C THR A 508 10.97 -16.53 24.54
N PHE A 509 11.70 -17.38 23.83
CA PHE A 509 11.85 -17.31 22.38
C PHE A 509 11.35 -18.61 21.71
N LEU A 510 10.44 -18.47 20.75
CA LEU A 510 9.91 -19.56 19.93
C LEU A 510 10.34 -19.40 18.46
N LEU A 511 11.01 -20.40 17.90
CA LEU A 511 11.43 -20.41 16.49
C LEU A 511 10.72 -21.53 15.71
N ASN A 512 10.12 -21.18 14.56
CA ASN A 512 9.68 -22.16 13.57
C ASN A 512 10.80 -22.42 12.56
N SER A 513 11.21 -23.67 12.41
CA SER A 513 12.19 -24.09 11.41
C SER A 513 11.99 -25.57 11.03
N ILE A 514 12.57 -25.99 9.91
CA ILE A 514 12.61 -27.42 9.55
C ILE A 514 13.70 -28.20 10.31
N TRP A 515 14.54 -27.50 11.08
CA TRP A 515 15.71 -28.03 11.74
C TRP A 515 15.34 -28.78 13.01
N ASN A 516 16.08 -29.84 13.32
CA ASN A 516 16.05 -30.44 14.66
C ASN A 516 16.90 -29.61 15.66
N ALA A 517 16.96 -30.04 16.92
CA ALA A 517 17.66 -29.30 17.98
C ALA A 517 19.18 -29.17 17.70
N GLU A 518 19.84 -30.23 17.22
CA GLU A 518 21.28 -30.21 16.92
C GLU A 518 21.60 -29.34 15.70
N GLU A 519 20.78 -29.44 14.66
CA GLU A 519 20.86 -28.58 13.47
C GLU A 519 20.63 -27.12 13.84
N THR A 520 19.65 -26.83 14.69
CA THR A 520 19.38 -25.46 15.15
C THR A 520 20.61 -24.86 15.83
N ILE A 521 21.24 -25.58 16.76
CA ILE A 521 22.45 -25.09 17.44
C ILE A 521 23.57 -24.79 16.43
N ARG A 522 23.71 -25.61 15.39
CA ARG A 522 24.73 -25.43 14.35
C ARG A 522 24.43 -24.21 13.45
N GLN A 523 23.17 -24.02 13.09
CA GLN A 523 22.72 -23.02 12.11
C GLN A 523 22.49 -21.64 12.73
N LEU A 524 22.29 -21.54 14.04
CA LEU A 524 22.05 -20.25 14.70
C LEU A 524 23.26 -19.30 14.56
N PRO A 525 23.04 -18.01 14.24
CA PRO A 525 24.09 -17.00 14.26
C PRO A 525 24.68 -16.82 15.67
N ASP A 526 25.98 -16.56 15.75
CA ASP A 526 26.66 -16.42 17.05
C ASP A 526 26.16 -15.22 17.87
N ALA A 527 25.73 -14.14 17.22
CA ALA A 527 25.06 -13.01 17.88
C ALA A 527 23.75 -13.42 18.57
N VAL A 528 22.98 -14.31 17.93
CA VAL A 528 21.75 -14.86 18.50
C VAL A 528 22.08 -15.77 19.68
N LYS A 529 23.04 -16.70 19.52
CA LYS A 529 23.50 -17.59 20.61
C LYS A 529 23.95 -16.80 21.84
N LYS A 530 24.75 -15.75 21.62
CA LYS A 530 25.24 -14.86 22.68
C LYS A 530 24.09 -14.19 23.42
N THR A 531 23.13 -13.61 22.69
CA THR A 531 21.94 -12.97 23.27
C THR A 531 21.11 -13.96 24.09
N LEU A 532 20.89 -15.17 23.58
CA LEU A 532 20.16 -16.23 24.30
C LEU A 532 20.80 -16.54 25.66
N ALA A 533 22.13 -16.65 25.72
CA ALA A 533 22.85 -16.94 26.95
C ALA A 533 22.94 -15.74 27.90
N GLU A 534 23.23 -14.54 27.41
CA GLU A 534 23.32 -13.33 28.23
C GLU A 534 22.00 -12.96 28.90
N LYS A 535 20.89 -13.18 28.20
CA LYS A 535 19.53 -12.91 28.71
C LYS A 535 18.89 -14.13 29.36
N GLU A 536 19.59 -15.26 29.49
CA GLU A 536 19.05 -16.49 30.09
C GLU A 536 17.68 -16.88 29.47
N VAL A 537 17.59 -16.84 28.13
CA VAL A 537 16.33 -17.00 27.38
C VAL A 537 15.84 -18.44 27.45
N ASN A 538 14.53 -18.62 27.66
CA ASN A 538 13.85 -19.90 27.50
C ASN A 538 13.61 -20.17 26.00
N PHE A 539 14.48 -20.97 25.37
CA PHE A 539 14.45 -21.19 23.93
C PHE A 539 13.71 -22.48 23.52
N TYR A 540 12.74 -22.32 22.61
CA TYR A 540 11.92 -23.40 22.04
C TYR A 540 11.92 -23.36 20.51
N ILE A 541 11.86 -24.54 19.90
CA ILE A 541 11.68 -24.72 18.46
C ILE A 541 10.43 -25.55 18.15
N ILE A 542 9.89 -25.38 16.95
CA ILE A 542 8.82 -26.21 16.40
C ILE A 542 8.96 -26.34 14.88
N ASN A 543 8.73 -27.53 14.33
CA ASN A 543 8.66 -27.73 12.88
C ASN A 543 7.20 -27.65 12.40
N ALA A 544 6.63 -26.45 12.43
CA ALA A 544 5.23 -26.24 12.07
C ALA A 544 4.96 -26.56 10.60
N THR A 545 5.96 -26.44 9.72
CA THR A 545 5.86 -26.79 8.30
C THR A 545 5.61 -28.29 8.10
N LYS A 546 6.39 -29.14 8.76
CA LYS A 546 6.19 -30.60 8.71
C LYS A 546 4.84 -30.97 9.32
N LEU A 547 4.54 -30.43 10.50
CA LEU A 547 3.28 -30.71 11.20
C LEU A 547 2.05 -30.32 10.35
N ALA A 548 2.08 -29.16 9.68
CA ALA A 548 1.01 -28.72 8.79
C ALA A 548 0.83 -29.65 7.58
N ARG A 549 1.93 -30.14 6.98
CA ARG A 549 1.87 -31.11 5.87
C ARG A 549 1.28 -32.45 6.32
N ASP A 550 1.75 -32.99 7.44
CA ASP A 550 1.33 -34.29 7.95
C ASP A 550 -0.18 -34.35 8.25
N ILE A 551 -0.77 -33.23 8.69
CA ILE A 551 -2.22 -33.14 8.98
C ILE A 551 -3.07 -32.61 7.82
N GLY A 552 -2.46 -32.32 6.66
CA GLY A 552 -3.17 -31.90 5.44
C GLY A 552 -3.46 -30.40 5.31
N LEU A 553 -2.85 -29.53 6.12
CA LEU A 553 -2.97 -28.07 6.03
C LEU A 553 -2.03 -27.41 5.01
N GLY A 554 -1.16 -28.20 4.36
CA GLY A 554 -0.19 -27.71 3.38
C GLY A 554 0.82 -26.78 4.03
N ASN A 555 0.93 -25.54 3.53
CA ASN A 555 1.90 -24.54 4.03
C ASN A 555 1.33 -23.64 5.15
N ARG A 556 0.15 -23.95 5.72
CA ARG A 556 -0.49 -23.11 6.76
C ARG A 556 -0.04 -23.52 8.16
N THR A 557 0.88 -22.75 8.74
CA THR A 557 1.46 -22.99 10.07
C THR A 557 0.80 -22.20 11.20
N ASN A 558 -0.05 -21.23 10.86
CA ASN A 558 -0.62 -20.24 11.78
C ASN A 558 -1.33 -20.82 13.01
N THR A 559 -2.21 -21.81 12.86
CA THR A 559 -2.93 -22.43 13.99
C THR A 559 -1.99 -23.19 14.94
N ILE A 560 -0.95 -23.84 14.38
CA ILE A 560 0.07 -24.59 15.14
C ILE A 560 0.89 -23.61 15.98
N MET A 561 1.39 -22.54 15.37
CA MET A 561 2.14 -21.48 16.05
C MET A 561 1.30 -20.76 17.11
N GLN A 562 0.01 -20.58 16.86
CA GLN A 562 -0.92 -19.99 17.83
C GLN A 562 -1.05 -20.86 19.10
N SER A 563 -1.19 -22.18 18.94
CA SER A 563 -1.27 -23.10 20.08
C SER A 563 0.03 -23.11 20.90
N ALA A 564 1.18 -23.14 20.20
CA ALA A 564 2.49 -23.02 20.81
C ALA A 564 2.65 -21.72 21.64
N PHE A 565 2.16 -20.60 21.11
CA PHE A 565 2.14 -19.32 21.84
C PHE A 565 1.35 -19.41 23.15
N PHE A 566 0.11 -19.92 23.12
CA PHE A 566 -0.69 -20.03 24.34
C PHE A 566 -0.05 -20.94 25.39
N LYS A 567 0.61 -22.02 24.95
CA LYS A 567 1.32 -22.95 25.85
C LYS A 567 2.51 -22.29 26.55
N LEU A 568 3.27 -21.48 25.81
CA LEU A 568 4.53 -20.89 26.29
C LEU A 568 4.33 -19.55 27.00
N ALA A 569 3.46 -18.67 26.49
CA ALA A 569 3.25 -17.34 27.05
C ALA A 569 2.51 -17.34 28.39
N LYS A 570 1.76 -18.41 28.70
CA LYS A 570 1.08 -18.64 29.98
C LYS A 570 0.23 -17.45 30.48
N ILE A 571 -0.38 -16.71 29.56
CA ILE A 571 -1.27 -15.58 29.87
C ILE A 571 -2.56 -16.08 30.54
N ILE A 572 -3.07 -17.23 30.08
CA ILE A 572 -4.22 -17.95 30.63
C ILE A 572 -3.85 -19.44 30.76
N PRO A 573 -4.58 -20.25 31.56
CA PRO A 573 -4.42 -21.70 31.58
C PRO A 573 -4.53 -22.29 30.16
N TYR A 574 -3.66 -23.23 29.82
CA TYR A 574 -3.59 -23.76 28.45
C TYR A 574 -4.85 -24.54 28.07
N GLU A 575 -5.45 -25.25 29.02
CA GLU A 575 -6.70 -26.00 28.83
C GLU A 575 -7.84 -25.08 28.41
N ASP A 576 -7.92 -23.89 29.01
CA ASP A 576 -8.90 -22.86 28.64
C ASP A 576 -8.57 -22.27 27.26
N ALA A 577 -7.29 -21.96 26.99
CA ALA A 577 -6.85 -21.49 25.68
C ALA A 577 -7.21 -22.48 24.56
N GLN A 578 -6.93 -23.77 24.77
CA GLN A 578 -7.23 -24.84 23.82
C GLN A 578 -8.73 -24.93 23.54
N LYS A 579 -9.56 -24.85 24.59
CA LYS A 579 -11.02 -24.79 24.46
C LYS A 579 -11.47 -23.59 23.62
N TYR A 580 -11.00 -22.39 23.94
CA TYR A 580 -11.40 -21.17 23.23
C TYR A 580 -10.91 -21.13 21.77
N MET A 581 -9.72 -21.67 21.50
CA MET A 581 -9.23 -21.83 20.13
C MET A 581 -10.12 -22.79 19.33
N LYS A 582 -10.53 -23.93 19.90
CA LYS A 582 -11.42 -24.89 19.24
C LYS A 582 -12.82 -24.27 18.99
N GLU A 583 -13.38 -23.55 19.97
CA GLU A 583 -14.63 -22.79 19.78
C GLU A 583 -14.54 -21.79 18.62
N LEU A 584 -13.45 -21.02 18.54
CA LEU A 584 -13.25 -20.03 17.48
C LEU A 584 -13.00 -20.68 16.11
N ALA A 585 -12.25 -21.78 16.06
CA ALA A 585 -12.01 -22.55 14.84
C ALA A 585 -13.33 -23.10 14.28
N TYR A 586 -14.21 -23.64 15.12
CA TYR A 586 -15.55 -24.07 14.72
C TYR A 586 -16.38 -22.91 14.14
N LYS A 587 -16.42 -21.77 14.85
CA LYS A 587 -17.15 -20.58 14.39
C LYS A 587 -16.62 -20.07 13.03
N SER A 588 -15.30 -20.12 12.83
CA SER A 588 -14.65 -19.59 11.63
C SER A 588 -14.72 -20.52 10.42
N TYR A 589 -14.70 -21.84 10.65
CA TYR A 589 -14.52 -22.84 9.59
C TYR A 589 -15.69 -23.80 9.38
N SER A 590 -16.72 -23.80 10.24
CA SER A 590 -17.93 -24.63 10.06
C SER A 590 -18.55 -24.48 8.67
N LYS A 591 -18.59 -23.26 8.13
CA LYS A 591 -19.09 -22.98 6.76
C LYS A 591 -18.21 -23.55 5.63
N LYS A 592 -16.99 -24.02 5.94
CA LYS A 592 -16.06 -24.63 4.99
C LYS A 592 -16.10 -26.17 5.03
N GLY A 593 -16.83 -26.77 5.97
CA GLY A 593 -17.01 -28.22 6.11
C GLY A 593 -16.21 -28.84 7.26
N ASP A 594 -16.71 -29.96 7.79
CA ASP A 594 -16.20 -30.60 9.01
C ASP A 594 -14.75 -31.07 8.90
N ALA A 595 -14.31 -31.48 7.70
CA ALA A 595 -12.92 -31.88 7.47
C ALA A 595 -11.93 -30.74 7.75
N ILE A 596 -12.26 -29.49 7.39
CA ILE A 596 -11.39 -28.33 7.65
C ILE A 596 -11.39 -27.98 9.14
N VAL A 597 -12.54 -28.12 9.82
CA VAL A 597 -12.63 -27.92 11.27
C VAL A 597 -11.74 -28.93 12.00
N GLU A 598 -11.86 -30.22 11.65
CA GLU A 598 -11.08 -31.31 12.25
C GLU A 598 -9.58 -31.15 12.02
N MET A 599 -9.15 -30.74 10.81
CA MET A 599 -7.74 -30.42 10.55
C MET A 599 -7.23 -29.29 11.47
N ASN A 600 -8.04 -28.26 11.74
CA ASN A 600 -7.65 -27.19 12.66
C ASN A 600 -7.64 -27.65 14.13
N TYR A 601 -8.54 -28.56 14.53
CA TYR A 601 -8.48 -29.15 15.87
C TYR A 601 -7.20 -29.93 16.08
N LYS A 602 -6.83 -30.78 15.12
CA LYS A 602 -5.54 -31.49 15.13
C LYS A 602 -4.37 -30.53 15.17
N ALA A 603 -4.41 -29.44 14.39
CA ALA A 603 -3.37 -28.41 14.39
C ALA A 603 -3.19 -27.75 15.76
N ILE A 604 -4.28 -27.51 16.49
CA ILE A 604 -4.25 -27.00 17.86
C ILE A 604 -3.55 -28.00 18.78
N ASP A 605 -3.91 -29.27 18.70
CA ASP A 605 -3.40 -30.31 19.59
C ASP A 605 -1.90 -30.55 19.35
N VAL A 606 -1.49 -30.77 18.09
CA VAL A 606 -0.07 -30.99 17.76
C VAL A 606 0.81 -29.77 17.98
N GLY A 607 0.24 -28.55 17.98
CA GLY A 607 1.01 -27.32 18.19
C GLY A 607 1.58 -27.17 19.59
N ALA A 608 0.92 -27.71 20.62
CA ALA A 608 1.47 -27.74 21.97
C ALA A 608 2.41 -28.93 22.21
N ASP A 609 2.12 -30.08 21.61
CA ASP A 609 2.91 -31.30 21.78
C ASP A 609 4.22 -31.27 20.95
N GLY A 610 4.24 -30.51 19.86
CA GLY A 610 5.38 -30.39 18.94
C GLY A 610 6.49 -29.45 19.41
N LEU A 611 6.38 -28.86 20.61
CA LEU A 611 7.37 -27.95 21.17
C LEU A 611 8.60 -28.70 21.68
N VAL A 612 9.78 -28.32 21.17
CA VAL A 612 11.06 -28.86 21.64
C VAL A 612 11.84 -27.75 22.33
N LYS A 613 12.21 -27.96 23.60
CA LYS A 613 13.11 -27.04 24.32
C LYS A 613 14.54 -27.28 23.85
N VAL A 614 15.23 -26.22 23.48
CA VAL A 614 16.66 -26.26 23.15
C VAL A 614 17.42 -25.71 24.37
N GLU A 615 18.32 -26.50 24.92
CA GLU A 615 19.14 -26.06 26.04
C GLU A 615 20.15 -25.00 25.57
N VAL A 616 20.14 -23.85 26.24
CA VAL A 616 21.04 -22.72 25.94
C VAL A 616 22.34 -22.93 26.71
N ASP A 617 23.46 -23.07 26.00
CA ASP A 617 24.77 -23.22 26.62
C ASP A 617 25.21 -21.90 27.27
N PRO A 618 25.42 -21.85 28.60
CA PRO A 618 25.89 -20.65 29.29
C PRO A 618 27.23 -20.12 28.78
N ASN A 619 28.04 -20.96 28.12
CA ASN A 619 29.32 -20.55 27.51
C ASN A 619 29.13 -19.67 26.27
N TRP A 620 27.95 -19.65 25.65
CA TRP A 620 27.69 -18.80 24.48
C TRP A 620 27.82 -17.30 24.78
N LYS A 621 27.68 -16.88 26.04
CA LYS A 621 27.95 -15.48 26.45
C LYS A 621 29.39 -15.04 26.17
N ASN A 622 30.32 -16.00 26.14
CA ASN A 622 31.74 -15.76 25.90
C ASN A 622 32.11 -15.88 24.42
N LEU A 623 31.14 -16.08 23.51
CA LEU A 623 31.41 -16.08 22.08
C LEU A 623 31.96 -14.71 21.68
N GLU A 624 33.15 -14.73 21.09
CA GLU A 624 33.68 -13.59 20.37
C GLU A 624 32.90 -13.48 19.06
N LEU A 625 32.11 -12.41 18.95
CA LEU A 625 31.45 -12.08 17.70
C LEU A 625 32.55 -11.62 16.74
N LYS A 626 33.09 -12.57 15.97
CA LYS A 626 33.84 -12.20 14.79
C LYS A 626 32.87 -11.45 13.90
N GLU A 627 33.25 -10.27 13.44
CA GLU A 627 32.65 -9.78 12.19
C GLU A 627 32.81 -10.94 11.22
N LYS A 628 31.70 -11.57 10.78
CA LYS A 628 31.78 -12.46 9.62
C LYS A 628 32.54 -11.61 8.61
N GLU A 629 33.70 -12.07 8.13
CA GLU A 629 34.21 -11.61 6.86
C GLU A 629 33.06 -11.88 5.90
N GLN A 630 32.17 -10.89 5.74
CA GLN A 630 31.18 -10.95 4.70
C GLN A 630 32.03 -10.82 3.46
N THR A 631 32.38 -11.95 2.87
CA THR A 631 32.39 -12.08 1.42
C THR A 631 30.99 -11.68 0.96
N ASN A 632 30.67 -10.38 1.01
CA ASN A 632 29.36 -9.86 0.64
C ASN A 632 29.34 -9.97 -0.88
N ALA A 633 28.91 -11.13 -1.38
CA ALA A 633 28.83 -11.43 -2.81
C ALA A 633 27.96 -10.40 -3.55
N TYR A 634 27.16 -9.63 -2.82
CA TYR A 634 26.27 -8.59 -3.31
C TYR A 634 26.63 -7.21 -2.72
N LYS A 635 27.84 -6.73 -3.01
CA LYS A 635 28.24 -5.34 -2.71
C LYS A 635 27.69 -4.38 -3.76
N GLY A 636 26.88 -3.41 -3.33
CA GLY A 636 26.29 -2.38 -4.17
C GLY A 636 27.04 -1.04 -4.11
N THR A 637 26.37 0.01 -4.56
CA THR A 637 26.82 1.40 -4.43
C THR A 637 26.87 1.85 -2.98
N GLU A 638 27.46 3.01 -2.71
CA GLU A 638 27.41 3.61 -1.36
C GLU A 638 25.98 3.81 -0.87
N PHE A 639 25.06 4.19 -1.76
CA PHE A 639 23.62 4.27 -1.48
C PHE A 639 23.06 2.92 -1.02
N VAL A 640 23.38 1.83 -1.74
CA VAL A 640 22.93 0.48 -1.37
C VAL A 640 23.47 0.06 -0.01
N GLU A 641 24.77 0.25 0.23
CA GLU A 641 25.41 -0.19 1.47
C GLU A 641 24.97 0.64 2.69
N LYS A 642 24.84 1.96 2.54
CA LYS A 642 24.60 2.87 3.66
C LYS A 642 23.12 3.20 3.90
N ILE A 643 22.23 2.97 2.92
CA ILE A 643 20.81 3.33 3.03
C ILE A 643 19.92 2.11 2.81
N VAL A 644 20.03 1.46 1.64
CA VAL A 644 19.14 0.35 1.26
C VAL A 644 19.27 -0.84 2.20
N LYS A 645 20.50 -1.32 2.44
CA LYS A 645 20.75 -2.48 3.31
C LYS A 645 20.32 -2.24 4.76
N PRO A 646 20.63 -1.09 5.40
CA PRO A 646 20.09 -0.75 6.72
C PRO A 646 18.56 -0.72 6.75
N MET A 647 17.90 -0.11 5.76
CA MET A 647 16.44 -0.10 5.67
C MET A 647 15.86 -1.53 5.53
N ASN A 648 16.43 -2.36 4.66
CA ASN A 648 16.03 -3.76 4.47
C ASN A 648 16.27 -4.63 5.71
N ALA A 649 17.27 -4.30 6.53
CA ALA A 649 17.55 -4.93 7.82
C ALA A 649 16.64 -4.41 8.97
N ALA A 650 15.59 -3.66 8.65
CA ALA A 650 14.68 -3.01 9.61
C ALA A 650 15.36 -2.01 10.56
N LYS A 651 16.46 -1.38 10.10
CA LYS A 651 17.23 -0.34 10.82
C LYS A 651 17.13 1.04 10.16
N GLY A 652 16.10 1.27 9.34
CA GLY A 652 15.88 2.56 8.69
C GLY A 652 15.65 3.72 9.68
N ASP A 653 15.19 3.43 10.90
CA ASP A 653 15.04 4.43 11.97
C ASP A 653 16.39 4.95 12.50
N ASP A 654 17.48 4.21 12.30
CA ASP A 654 18.83 4.59 12.76
C ASP A 654 19.55 5.51 11.75
N LEU A 655 19.00 5.66 10.54
CA LEU A 655 19.58 6.52 9.51
C LEU A 655 19.36 8.01 9.89
N PRO A 656 20.44 8.82 9.95
CA PRO A 656 20.32 10.24 10.22
C PRO A 656 19.79 11.00 9.00
N VAL A 657 19.39 12.26 9.19
CA VAL A 657 18.98 13.15 8.09
C VAL A 657 20.11 13.30 7.05
N SER A 658 21.38 13.35 7.49
CA SER A 658 22.53 13.44 6.59
C SER A 658 22.68 12.26 5.62
N ALA A 659 22.10 11.10 5.93
CA ALA A 659 22.11 9.95 5.04
C ALA A 659 21.39 10.24 3.71
N PHE A 660 20.52 11.25 3.67
CA PHE A 660 19.71 11.60 2.51
C PHE A 660 20.16 12.91 1.82
N LEU A 661 21.35 13.45 2.15
CA LEU A 661 21.93 14.57 1.40
C LEU A 661 22.25 14.15 -0.04
N GLY A 662 21.85 14.96 -1.02
CA GLY A 662 21.85 14.63 -2.44
C GLY A 662 20.59 13.88 -2.93
N TYR A 663 19.66 13.57 -2.02
CA TYR A 663 18.37 12.92 -2.28
C TYR A 663 17.21 13.71 -1.68
N GLU A 664 17.36 15.03 -1.57
CA GLU A 664 16.42 15.93 -0.90
C GLU A 664 15.02 15.93 -1.56
N ASP A 665 14.95 15.60 -2.85
CA ASP A 665 13.73 15.48 -3.64
C ASP A 665 13.04 14.11 -3.50
N GLY A 666 13.63 13.18 -2.74
CA GLY A 666 13.12 11.81 -2.57
C GLY A 666 13.56 10.83 -3.66
N SER A 667 14.49 11.22 -4.54
CA SER A 667 15.05 10.33 -5.57
C SER A 667 15.82 9.15 -4.96
N PHE A 668 15.72 7.96 -5.57
CA PHE A 668 16.43 6.75 -5.16
C PHE A 668 17.21 6.18 -6.36
N GLU A 669 18.34 5.51 -6.10
CA GLU A 669 19.06 4.81 -7.17
C GLU A 669 18.23 3.66 -7.76
N HIS A 670 18.42 3.38 -9.05
CA HIS A 670 17.77 2.28 -9.76
C HIS A 670 18.40 0.91 -9.45
N GLY A 671 17.60 -0.15 -9.50
CA GLY A 671 18.05 -1.53 -9.48
C GLY A 671 18.46 -2.06 -8.11
N THR A 672 17.98 -1.46 -7.01
CA THR A 672 18.39 -1.87 -5.66
C THR A 672 17.88 -3.27 -5.28
N THR A 673 16.84 -3.76 -5.96
CA THR A 673 16.29 -5.12 -5.72
C THR A 673 17.27 -6.24 -6.06
N GLU A 674 18.26 -5.99 -6.92
CA GLU A 674 19.32 -6.95 -7.26
C GLU A 674 20.06 -7.47 -6.03
N TYR A 675 20.22 -6.60 -5.02
CA TYR A 675 21.01 -6.86 -3.81
C TYR A 675 20.19 -7.45 -2.66
N GLU A 676 18.88 -7.67 -2.82
CA GLU A 676 18.03 -8.15 -1.73
C GLU A 676 18.15 -9.64 -1.46
N LYS A 677 18.15 -10.47 -2.52
CA LYS A 677 18.35 -11.92 -2.46
C LYS A 677 17.58 -12.59 -1.32
N ARG A 678 16.28 -12.32 -1.27
CA ARG A 678 15.41 -12.50 -0.09
C ARG A 678 15.28 -13.95 0.40
N GLY A 679 15.42 -14.94 -0.48
CA GLY A 679 15.33 -16.36 -0.15
C GLY A 679 13.97 -16.80 0.40
N VAL A 680 12.87 -16.16 -0.04
CA VAL A 680 11.52 -16.38 0.54
C VAL A 680 10.76 -17.56 -0.06
N GLY A 681 11.20 -18.10 -1.21
CA GLY A 681 10.60 -19.28 -1.83
C GLY A 681 10.95 -20.54 -1.04
N VAL A 682 9.95 -21.23 -0.46
CA VAL A 682 10.16 -22.52 0.23
C VAL A 682 10.56 -23.62 -0.77
N MET A 683 9.95 -23.56 -1.96
CA MET A 683 10.23 -24.44 -3.09
C MET A 683 10.57 -23.56 -4.30
N VAL A 684 11.51 -23.99 -5.12
CA VAL A 684 11.97 -23.28 -6.33
C VAL A 684 12.03 -24.25 -7.52
N PRO A 685 11.91 -23.77 -8.77
CA PRO A 685 11.94 -24.64 -9.94
C PRO A 685 13.37 -25.08 -10.27
N ARG A 686 13.60 -26.39 -10.40
CA ARG A 686 14.81 -27.00 -10.99
C ARG A 686 14.59 -27.24 -12.48
N TRP A 687 15.58 -26.90 -13.30
CA TRP A 687 15.56 -27.19 -14.73
C TRP A 687 16.03 -28.62 -15.04
N ILE A 688 15.29 -29.31 -15.90
CA ILE A 688 15.60 -30.64 -16.42
C ILE A 688 15.87 -30.52 -17.92
N GLU A 689 17.15 -30.41 -18.27
CA GLU A 689 17.64 -30.09 -19.61
C GLU A 689 17.23 -31.13 -20.66
N ALA A 690 17.20 -32.42 -20.30
CA ALA A 690 16.87 -33.52 -21.21
C ALA A 690 15.46 -33.39 -21.83
N ASN A 691 14.54 -32.77 -21.10
CA ASN A 691 13.15 -32.61 -21.53
C ASN A 691 12.91 -31.28 -22.24
N CYS A 692 13.87 -30.35 -22.20
CA CYS A 692 13.67 -28.96 -22.60
C CYS A 692 13.61 -28.75 -24.11
N ILE A 693 12.53 -28.12 -24.58
CA ILE A 693 12.36 -27.77 -26.01
C ILE A 693 12.82 -26.35 -26.38
N GLN A 694 13.41 -25.61 -25.44
CA GLN A 694 13.96 -24.25 -25.64
C GLN A 694 12.93 -23.23 -26.15
N CYS A 695 11.70 -23.25 -25.59
CA CYS A 695 10.61 -22.37 -26.01
C CYS A 695 10.56 -21.01 -25.31
N ASN A 696 11.26 -20.84 -24.19
CA ASN A 696 11.30 -19.66 -23.32
C ASN A 696 9.95 -19.25 -22.67
N GLN A 697 8.90 -20.07 -22.75
CA GLN A 697 7.60 -19.75 -22.15
C GLN A 697 7.67 -19.58 -20.62
N CYS A 698 8.49 -20.38 -19.95
CA CYS A 698 8.73 -20.29 -18.50
C CYS A 698 9.23 -18.89 -18.06
N ALA A 699 10.06 -18.24 -18.87
CA ALA A 699 10.53 -16.88 -18.62
C ALA A 699 9.44 -15.84 -18.92
N SER A 700 8.63 -16.07 -19.95
CA SER A 700 7.57 -15.15 -20.37
C SER A 700 6.44 -15.00 -19.33
N VAL A 701 6.16 -16.06 -18.57
CA VAL A 701 5.14 -16.06 -17.51
C VAL A 701 5.69 -15.76 -16.13
N CYS A 702 7.02 -15.69 -15.97
CA CYS A 702 7.62 -15.44 -14.67
C CYS A 702 7.27 -14.02 -14.20
N PRO A 703 6.53 -13.88 -13.10
CA PRO A 703 6.12 -12.55 -12.66
C PRO A 703 7.28 -11.75 -12.06
N HIS A 704 8.41 -12.36 -11.68
CA HIS A 704 9.51 -11.69 -10.97
C HIS A 704 10.83 -11.62 -11.77
N ALA A 705 10.84 -12.09 -13.02
CA ALA A 705 12.03 -12.18 -13.88
C ALA A 705 13.21 -12.98 -13.27
N VAL A 706 12.90 -14.00 -12.46
CA VAL A 706 13.90 -14.84 -11.76
C VAL A 706 14.36 -16.06 -12.57
N ILE A 707 13.62 -16.42 -13.61
CA ILE A 707 13.96 -17.50 -14.55
C ILE A 707 14.22 -16.88 -15.92
N ARG A 708 15.43 -17.11 -16.47
CA ARG A 708 15.90 -16.46 -17.70
C ARG A 708 16.53 -17.49 -18.65
N PRO A 709 16.31 -17.36 -19.96
CA PRO A 709 17.04 -18.11 -20.96
C PRO A 709 18.32 -17.36 -21.36
N PHE A 710 19.43 -18.09 -21.48
CA PHE A 710 20.70 -17.55 -21.95
C PHE A 710 21.15 -18.24 -23.23
N LEU A 711 21.68 -17.44 -24.16
CA LEU A 711 22.53 -17.89 -25.25
C LEU A 711 23.98 -17.55 -24.89
N ILE A 712 24.86 -18.54 -24.92
CA ILE A 712 26.23 -18.44 -24.40
C ILE A 712 27.19 -18.77 -25.55
N ASN A 713 28.15 -17.88 -25.82
CA ASN A 713 29.20 -18.13 -26.82
C ASN A 713 30.36 -18.96 -26.23
N ASP A 714 31.32 -19.38 -27.07
CA ASP A 714 32.42 -20.25 -26.64
C ASP A 714 33.34 -19.58 -25.59
N GLU A 715 33.55 -18.26 -25.66
CA GLU A 715 34.40 -17.50 -24.72
C GLU A 715 33.73 -17.40 -23.33
N GLU A 716 32.46 -17.01 -23.30
CA GLU A 716 31.65 -16.98 -22.10
C GLU A 716 31.56 -18.40 -21.50
N MET A 717 31.32 -19.43 -22.31
CA MET A 717 31.24 -20.81 -21.83
C MET A 717 32.57 -21.28 -21.24
N ALA A 718 33.72 -20.85 -21.78
CA ALA A 718 35.03 -21.18 -21.23
C ALA A 718 35.24 -20.60 -19.81
N ASN A 719 34.69 -19.41 -19.56
CA ASN A 719 34.76 -18.72 -18.26
C ASN A 719 33.67 -19.16 -17.26
N ALA A 720 32.65 -19.88 -17.73
CA ALA A 720 31.51 -20.25 -16.92
C ALA A 720 31.85 -21.24 -15.77
N PRO A 721 31.12 -21.19 -14.64
CA PRO A 721 31.19 -22.18 -13.59
C PRO A 721 30.90 -23.60 -14.10
N ARG A 722 31.38 -24.61 -13.37
CA ARG A 722 31.16 -26.01 -13.74
C ARG A 722 29.67 -26.37 -13.86
N GLY A 723 28.81 -25.85 -12.99
CA GLY A 723 27.35 -26.07 -13.07
C GLY A 723 26.68 -25.49 -14.33
N VAL A 724 27.27 -24.46 -14.94
CA VAL A 724 26.82 -23.95 -16.25
C VAL A 724 27.34 -24.84 -17.38
N LYS A 725 28.63 -25.22 -17.34
CA LYS A 725 29.28 -26.07 -18.36
C LYS A 725 28.66 -27.46 -18.45
N ASP A 726 28.41 -28.08 -17.30
CA ASP A 726 27.91 -29.45 -17.20
C ASP A 726 26.40 -29.52 -17.57
N HIS A 727 25.68 -28.40 -17.49
CA HIS A 727 24.23 -28.31 -17.73
C HIS A 727 23.88 -27.22 -18.74
N ALA A 728 24.36 -27.35 -19.98
CA ALA A 728 23.98 -26.53 -21.12
C ALA A 728 23.65 -27.40 -22.35
N LEU A 729 22.75 -26.91 -23.20
CA LEU A 729 22.34 -27.58 -24.44
C LEU A 729 22.90 -26.84 -25.65
N GLU A 730 22.97 -27.49 -26.81
CA GLU A 730 23.17 -26.78 -28.07
C GLU A 730 21.93 -25.91 -28.37
N ALA A 731 22.14 -24.63 -28.69
CA ALA A 731 21.04 -23.70 -28.96
C ALA A 731 20.36 -24.00 -30.31
N LYS A 732 19.03 -24.09 -30.31
CA LYS A 732 18.22 -24.32 -31.50
C LYS A 732 17.72 -23.01 -32.11
N GLY A 733 17.92 -22.86 -33.42
CA GLY A 733 17.34 -21.78 -34.22
C GLY A 733 18.15 -20.49 -34.28
N THR A 734 19.46 -20.55 -34.02
CA THR A 734 20.40 -19.40 -33.93
C THR A 734 20.93 -18.89 -35.28
N LYS A 735 20.18 -19.07 -36.38
CA LYS A 735 20.54 -18.60 -37.73
C LYS A 735 21.97 -18.95 -38.20
N GLY A 736 22.54 -20.07 -37.74
CA GLY A 736 23.86 -20.55 -38.14
C GLY A 736 24.99 -20.26 -37.15
N GLU A 737 24.72 -19.53 -36.07
CA GLU A 737 25.69 -19.33 -34.99
C GLU A 737 25.71 -20.52 -34.02
N LYS A 738 26.91 -21.01 -33.70
CA LYS A 738 27.09 -22.07 -32.71
C LYS A 738 27.09 -21.47 -31.31
N LEU A 739 25.96 -21.58 -30.61
CA LEU A 739 25.77 -21.07 -29.25
C LEU A 739 25.26 -22.20 -28.34
N SER A 740 25.52 -22.07 -27.05
CA SER A 740 24.93 -22.91 -26.02
C SER A 740 23.69 -22.25 -25.43
N PHE A 741 22.74 -23.04 -24.96
CA PHE A 741 21.48 -22.62 -24.37
C PHE A 741 21.33 -23.19 -22.95
N LYS A 742 20.95 -22.33 -22.00
CA LYS A 742 20.58 -22.74 -20.63
C LYS A 742 19.38 -21.95 -20.14
N ILE A 743 18.47 -22.62 -19.45
CA ILE A 743 17.49 -21.97 -18.58
C ILE A 743 18.12 -21.86 -17.20
N GLN A 744 18.16 -20.65 -16.65
CA GLN A 744 18.71 -20.39 -15.32
C GLN A 744 17.66 -19.77 -14.41
N VAL A 745 17.59 -20.26 -13.18
CA VAL A 745 16.76 -19.72 -12.11
C VAL A 745 17.68 -19.06 -11.09
N SER A 746 17.33 -17.90 -10.54
CA SER A 746 17.93 -17.40 -9.30
C SER A 746 17.10 -17.89 -8.11
N PRO A 747 17.59 -18.87 -7.32
CA PRO A 747 16.82 -19.41 -6.20
C PRO A 747 16.49 -18.36 -5.13
N LEU A 748 17.42 -17.44 -4.84
CA LEU A 748 17.23 -16.43 -3.78
C LEU A 748 16.23 -15.34 -4.13
N ASP A 749 15.97 -15.08 -5.42
CA ASP A 749 14.94 -14.13 -5.83
C ASP A 749 13.58 -14.80 -6.11
N CYS A 750 13.56 -16.12 -6.24
CA CYS A 750 12.37 -16.88 -6.56
C CYS A 750 11.35 -16.87 -5.40
N THR A 751 10.07 -16.67 -5.75
CA THR A 751 8.95 -16.66 -4.80
C THR A 751 8.19 -17.98 -4.72
N GLY A 752 8.58 -18.99 -5.52
CA GLY A 752 7.97 -20.32 -5.50
C GLY A 752 6.53 -20.37 -6.02
N CYS A 753 6.15 -19.51 -6.97
CA CYS A 753 4.77 -19.41 -7.46
C CYS A 753 4.30 -20.52 -8.42
N GLU A 754 5.19 -21.41 -8.85
CA GLU A 754 4.91 -22.58 -9.70
C GLU A 754 4.43 -22.30 -11.14
N LEU A 755 4.13 -21.05 -11.52
CA LEU A 755 3.62 -20.69 -12.87
C LEU A 755 4.49 -21.24 -14.01
N CYS A 756 5.81 -21.12 -13.90
CA CYS A 756 6.74 -21.62 -14.91
C CYS A 756 6.68 -23.15 -15.09
N VAL A 757 6.32 -23.90 -14.04
CA VAL A 757 6.15 -25.36 -14.07
C VAL A 757 4.81 -25.73 -14.72
N HIS A 758 3.75 -25.02 -14.37
CA HIS A 758 2.43 -25.19 -14.97
C HIS A 758 2.47 -24.92 -16.48
N GLU A 759 3.04 -23.79 -16.88
CA GLU A 759 3.15 -23.35 -18.27
C GLU A 759 4.09 -24.22 -19.12
N CYS A 760 5.02 -24.97 -18.49
CA CYS A 760 5.96 -25.81 -19.22
C CYS A 760 5.21 -26.82 -20.12
N PRO A 761 5.32 -26.73 -21.47
CA PRO A 761 4.43 -27.45 -22.38
C PRO A 761 4.82 -28.92 -22.60
N THR A 762 5.91 -29.38 -21.98
CA THR A 762 6.44 -30.73 -22.20
C THR A 762 5.69 -31.76 -21.36
N LYS A 763 5.40 -32.92 -21.96
CA LYS A 763 4.67 -34.02 -21.29
C LYS A 763 5.42 -34.50 -20.05
N GLU A 764 6.71 -34.79 -20.21
CA GLU A 764 7.64 -34.91 -19.09
C GLU A 764 8.15 -33.51 -18.79
N LYS A 765 7.85 -32.99 -17.61
CA LYS A 765 8.10 -31.59 -17.28
C LYS A 765 9.60 -31.28 -17.33
N SER A 766 9.97 -30.19 -18.00
CA SER A 766 11.35 -29.66 -17.98
C SER A 766 11.65 -28.80 -16.75
N LEU A 767 10.64 -28.55 -15.91
CA LEU A 767 10.76 -27.81 -14.67
C LEU A 767 10.00 -28.56 -13.57
N VAL A 768 10.62 -28.75 -12.41
CA VAL A 768 10.01 -29.39 -11.23
C VAL A 768 10.31 -28.58 -9.98
N MET A 769 9.37 -28.53 -9.04
CA MET A 769 9.59 -27.80 -7.78
C MET A 769 10.40 -28.65 -6.81
N VAL A 770 11.49 -28.08 -6.28
CA VAL A 770 12.38 -28.70 -5.29
C VAL A 770 12.59 -27.76 -4.10
N PRO A 771 12.96 -28.26 -2.90
CA PRO A 771 13.30 -27.40 -1.77
C PRO A 771 14.43 -26.42 -2.10
N LEU A 772 14.32 -25.17 -1.63
CA LEU A 772 15.33 -24.12 -1.86
C LEU A 772 16.75 -24.59 -1.54
N GLN A 773 16.94 -25.26 -0.40
CA GLN A 773 18.27 -25.71 0.04
C GLN A 773 18.92 -26.68 -0.96
N GLU A 774 18.14 -27.52 -1.64
CA GLU A 774 18.71 -28.45 -2.63
C GLU A 774 19.34 -27.70 -3.82
N GLU A 775 18.72 -26.61 -4.29
CA GLU A 775 19.30 -25.79 -5.37
C GLU A 775 20.50 -24.96 -4.89
N MET A 776 20.46 -24.50 -3.63
CA MET A 776 21.60 -23.83 -3.02
C MET A 776 22.80 -24.77 -2.91
N ASP A 777 22.59 -26.02 -2.47
CA ASP A 777 23.64 -27.04 -2.39
C ASP A 777 24.15 -27.46 -3.78
N PHE A 778 23.32 -27.34 -4.81
CA PHE A 778 23.70 -27.59 -6.21
C PHE A 778 24.49 -26.43 -6.85
N GLY A 779 24.63 -25.30 -6.15
CA GLY A 779 25.36 -24.13 -6.64
C GLY A 779 24.60 -23.29 -7.68
N GLU A 780 23.27 -23.38 -7.70
CA GLU A 780 22.45 -22.71 -8.73
C GLU A 780 22.39 -21.19 -8.56
N GLN A 781 22.58 -20.66 -7.34
CA GLN A 781 22.66 -19.21 -7.16
C GLN A 781 23.97 -18.66 -7.74
N GLU A 782 25.09 -19.36 -7.59
CA GLU A 782 26.37 -19.00 -8.19
C GLU A 782 26.30 -19.06 -9.72
N ASN A 783 25.63 -20.08 -10.26
CA ASN A 783 25.34 -20.17 -11.70
C ASN A 783 24.48 -18.97 -12.16
N ALA A 784 23.46 -18.60 -11.39
CA ALA A 784 22.61 -17.44 -11.68
C ALA A 784 23.38 -16.13 -11.63
N ASP A 785 24.23 -15.93 -10.61
CA ASP A 785 25.03 -14.72 -10.47
C ASP A 785 25.97 -14.54 -11.66
N TYR A 786 26.64 -15.61 -12.09
CA TYR A 786 27.47 -15.59 -13.30
C TYR A 786 26.63 -15.25 -14.55
N LEU A 787 25.54 -15.98 -14.80
CA LEU A 787 24.75 -15.80 -16.01
C LEU A 787 24.06 -14.43 -16.07
N PHE A 788 23.59 -13.90 -14.94
CA PHE A 788 22.83 -12.65 -14.93
C PHE A 788 23.74 -11.41 -15.05
N LYS A 789 25.01 -11.52 -14.62
CA LYS A 789 25.96 -10.39 -14.55
C LYS A 789 27.05 -10.44 -15.62
N GLU A 790 27.63 -11.61 -15.88
CA GLU A 790 28.83 -11.75 -16.70
C GLU A 790 28.53 -12.07 -18.17
N ILE A 791 27.32 -12.56 -18.48
CA ILE A 791 26.93 -12.92 -19.85
C ILE A 791 26.34 -11.73 -20.59
N THR A 792 26.73 -11.58 -21.85
CA THR A 792 26.09 -10.61 -22.74
C THR A 792 24.74 -11.13 -23.22
N TYR A 793 23.68 -10.36 -23.00
CA TYR A 793 22.34 -10.65 -23.52
C TYR A 793 22.33 -10.56 -25.06
N LYS A 794 22.10 -11.70 -25.73
CA LYS A 794 22.11 -11.85 -27.19
C LYS A 794 20.70 -11.69 -27.75
N ASP A 795 20.26 -10.44 -27.80
CA ASP A 795 18.88 -10.08 -28.09
C ASP A 795 18.63 -9.71 -29.57
N ASP A 796 19.66 -9.81 -30.40
CA ASP A 796 19.69 -9.54 -31.85
C ASP A 796 19.69 -10.82 -32.72
N ILE A 797 20.00 -11.98 -32.14
CA ILE A 797 20.02 -13.27 -32.84
C ILE A 797 18.64 -13.64 -33.37
N LEU A 798 17.62 -13.52 -32.52
CA LEU A 798 16.23 -13.84 -32.82
C LEU A 798 15.36 -12.58 -32.79
N ASN A 799 14.27 -12.59 -33.55
CA ASN A 799 13.34 -11.46 -33.58
C ASN A 799 12.76 -11.20 -32.17
N LYS A 800 13.02 -10.01 -31.60
CA LYS A 800 12.47 -9.57 -30.30
C LYS A 800 10.94 -9.51 -30.28
N GLU A 801 10.29 -9.42 -31.44
CA GLU A 801 8.83 -9.42 -31.57
C GLU A 801 8.22 -10.84 -31.59
N ALA A 802 9.05 -11.88 -31.43
CA ALA A 802 8.58 -13.26 -31.28
C ALA A 802 8.69 -13.72 -29.82
N THR A 803 7.78 -14.61 -29.38
CA THR A 803 7.74 -15.13 -28.01
C THR A 803 9.08 -15.62 -27.50
N LYS A 804 9.81 -16.42 -28.30
CA LYS A 804 11.14 -16.94 -27.93
C LYS A 804 12.18 -15.83 -27.87
N GLY A 805 12.21 -14.94 -28.88
CA GLY A 805 13.24 -13.90 -29.03
C GLY A 805 13.17 -12.81 -27.96
N ALA A 806 11.95 -12.36 -27.59
CA ALA A 806 11.74 -11.36 -26.54
C ALA A 806 12.41 -11.73 -25.20
N GLN A 807 12.49 -13.03 -24.89
CA GLN A 807 13.01 -13.51 -23.61
C GLN A 807 14.55 -13.52 -23.54
N PHE A 808 15.24 -13.38 -24.69
CA PHE A 808 16.70 -13.22 -24.72
C PHE A 808 17.17 -11.78 -24.49
N ALA A 809 16.25 -10.81 -24.55
CA ALA A 809 16.52 -9.45 -24.07
C ALA A 809 16.75 -9.46 -22.55
N GLN A 810 17.36 -8.40 -22.03
CA GLN A 810 17.45 -8.23 -20.59
C GLN A 810 16.10 -7.73 -20.03
N PRO A 811 15.56 -8.32 -18.94
CA PRO A 811 14.47 -7.69 -18.20
C PRO A 811 15.00 -6.46 -17.45
N LEU A 812 14.37 -5.30 -17.61
CA LEU A 812 14.74 -4.06 -16.89
C LEU A 812 13.78 -3.74 -15.74
N PHE A 813 12.98 -4.73 -15.35
CA PHE A 813 12.07 -4.72 -14.21
C PHE A 813 12.13 -6.10 -13.54
N GLU A 814 12.78 -6.20 -12.38
CA GLU A 814 13.13 -7.48 -11.76
C GLU A 814 13.06 -7.46 -10.22
N PHE A 815 12.75 -8.64 -9.64
CA PHE A 815 12.84 -8.93 -8.19
C PHE A 815 11.98 -8.02 -7.28
N HIS A 816 10.93 -7.41 -7.83
CA HIS A 816 10.00 -6.53 -7.13
C HIS A 816 9.16 -7.24 -6.03
N GLY A 817 8.56 -6.43 -5.14
CA GLY A 817 7.74 -6.88 -4.01
C GLY A 817 6.31 -7.40 -4.32
N ALA A 818 5.96 -7.66 -5.58
CA ALA A 818 4.64 -8.17 -5.97
C ALA A 818 4.36 -9.60 -5.44
N CYS A 819 3.07 -9.98 -5.39
CA CYS A 819 2.63 -11.30 -4.93
C CYS A 819 3.23 -12.44 -5.77
N PRO A 820 3.52 -13.63 -5.16
CA PRO A 820 3.83 -14.84 -5.91
C PRO A 820 2.71 -15.15 -6.91
N GLY A 821 3.04 -15.18 -8.20
CA GLY A 821 2.04 -15.40 -9.27
C GLY A 821 1.26 -14.16 -9.72
N CYS A 822 1.75 -12.94 -9.45
CA CYS A 822 1.09 -11.70 -9.84
C CYS A 822 0.79 -11.63 -11.35
N GLY A 823 -0.46 -11.34 -11.73
CA GLY A 823 -0.86 -11.20 -13.13
C GLY A 823 -0.56 -9.84 -13.77
N GLU A 824 -0.02 -8.86 -13.04
CA GLU A 824 0.30 -7.53 -13.57
C GLU A 824 1.71 -7.46 -14.17
N THR A 825 2.69 -8.02 -13.47
CA THR A 825 4.12 -7.77 -13.73
C THR A 825 4.67 -8.42 -15.00
N PRO A 826 4.16 -9.57 -15.53
CA PRO A 826 4.62 -10.10 -16.81
C PRO A 826 4.46 -9.10 -17.98
N TYR A 827 3.43 -8.25 -17.94
CA TYR A 827 3.21 -7.21 -18.95
C TYR A 827 4.29 -6.12 -18.90
N ILE A 828 4.59 -5.61 -17.70
CA ILE A 828 5.64 -4.60 -17.49
C ILE A 828 7.00 -5.16 -17.87
N THR A 829 7.31 -6.39 -17.44
CA THR A 829 8.56 -7.07 -17.79
C THR A 829 8.74 -7.19 -19.30
N LEU A 830 7.68 -7.55 -20.04
CA LEU A 830 7.72 -7.59 -21.52
C LEU A 830 7.98 -6.20 -22.12
N ILE A 831 7.26 -5.17 -21.68
CA ILE A 831 7.43 -3.79 -22.18
C ILE A 831 8.87 -3.31 -21.95
N THR A 832 9.44 -3.57 -20.77
CA THR A 832 10.81 -3.16 -20.45
C THR A 832 11.87 -3.88 -21.29
N ARG A 833 11.62 -5.14 -21.68
CA ARG A 833 12.47 -5.90 -22.62
C ARG A 833 12.47 -5.31 -24.03
N LEU A 834 11.34 -4.74 -24.45
CA LEU A 834 11.18 -4.19 -25.80
C LEU A 834 11.68 -2.73 -25.89
N PHE A 835 11.38 -1.90 -24.88
CA PHE A 835 11.53 -0.44 -24.98
C PHE A 835 12.27 0.21 -23.80
N GLY A 836 12.66 -0.57 -22.79
CA GLY A 836 13.07 -0.02 -21.48
C GLY A 836 14.28 0.90 -21.52
N GLU A 837 15.23 0.71 -22.44
CA GLU A 837 16.42 1.57 -22.57
C GLU A 837 16.13 3.02 -23.00
N ARG A 838 14.92 3.31 -23.49
CA ARG A 838 14.47 4.64 -23.90
C ARG A 838 13.13 5.03 -23.30
N MET A 839 12.70 4.35 -22.24
CA MET A 839 11.37 4.48 -21.66
C MET A 839 11.32 5.52 -20.54
N ILE A 840 10.24 6.31 -20.51
CA ILE A 840 9.85 7.14 -19.36
C ILE A 840 8.47 6.66 -18.90
N VAL A 841 8.31 6.38 -17.60
CA VAL A 841 7.11 5.81 -17.00
C VAL A 841 6.47 6.81 -16.02
N ALA A 842 5.23 7.19 -16.31
CA ALA A 842 4.31 7.76 -15.34
C ALA A 842 3.44 6.64 -14.78
N ASN A 843 3.50 6.41 -13.47
CA ASN A 843 2.79 5.31 -12.82
C ASN A 843 1.76 5.83 -11.83
N ALA A 844 0.49 5.46 -11.99
CA ALA A 844 -0.59 5.80 -11.07
C ALA A 844 -0.36 5.10 -9.72
N THR A 845 -0.82 5.72 -8.63
CA THR A 845 -0.80 5.05 -7.33
C THR A 845 -1.69 3.79 -7.37
N GLY A 846 -1.14 2.65 -6.95
CA GLY A 846 -1.82 1.35 -7.03
C GLY A 846 -0.84 0.21 -6.81
N CYS A 847 -1.22 -1.04 -7.11
CA CYS A 847 -0.28 -2.17 -6.99
C CYS A 847 1.01 -1.92 -7.78
N SER A 848 0.88 -1.40 -9.00
CA SER A 848 2.02 -1.08 -9.88
C SER A 848 2.99 -0.06 -9.31
N SER A 849 2.55 0.92 -8.53
CA SER A 849 3.47 1.82 -7.83
C SER A 849 4.07 1.20 -6.57
N ILE A 850 3.30 0.39 -5.83
CA ILE A 850 3.80 -0.27 -4.61
C ILE A 850 4.91 -1.26 -4.94
N TYR A 851 4.69 -2.22 -5.83
CA TYR A 851 5.78 -3.12 -6.19
C TYR A 851 6.82 -2.45 -7.10
N GLY A 852 6.48 -1.32 -7.74
CA GLY A 852 7.32 -0.59 -8.70
C GLY A 852 8.28 0.43 -8.09
N GLY A 853 8.02 0.88 -6.84
CA GLY A 853 8.80 1.94 -6.21
C GLY A 853 8.56 2.10 -4.70
N SER A 854 8.45 1.00 -3.93
CA SER A 854 8.42 1.08 -2.45
C SER A 854 9.83 1.12 -1.89
N ALA A 855 10.22 2.27 -1.35
CA ALA A 855 11.55 2.46 -0.77
C ALA A 855 11.85 1.41 0.34
N PRO A 856 13.06 0.81 0.35
CA PRO A 856 14.21 1.16 -0.48
C PRO A 856 14.32 0.34 -1.78
N SER A 857 13.34 -0.50 -2.11
CA SER A 857 13.37 -1.48 -3.19
C SER A 857 12.95 -0.86 -4.54
N THR A 858 13.91 -0.61 -5.43
CA THR A 858 13.69 -0.09 -6.79
C THR A 858 13.92 -1.20 -7.83
N PRO A 859 12.87 -1.78 -8.42
CA PRO A 859 12.99 -2.92 -9.34
C PRO A 859 13.35 -2.54 -10.78
N TYR A 860 13.18 -1.28 -11.15
CA TYR A 860 13.61 -0.78 -12.45
C TYR A 860 15.11 -0.60 -12.45
N ARG A 861 15.80 -1.16 -13.44
CA ARG A 861 17.26 -1.14 -13.52
C ARG A 861 17.78 -0.67 -14.87
N LYS A 862 19.07 -0.37 -14.89
CA LYS A 862 19.83 -0.07 -16.11
C LYS A 862 20.21 -1.38 -16.83
N SER A 863 20.20 -1.32 -18.15
CA SER A 863 20.72 -2.33 -19.05
C SER A 863 22.22 -2.49 -18.86
N VAL A 864 22.70 -3.73 -18.80
CA VAL A 864 24.15 -4.01 -18.73
C VAL A 864 24.87 -3.62 -20.02
N LYS A 865 24.14 -3.55 -21.15
CA LYS A 865 24.69 -3.27 -22.48
C LYS A 865 25.15 -1.83 -22.64
N ASN A 866 24.38 -0.87 -22.12
CA ASN A 866 24.62 0.55 -22.35
C ASN A 866 24.39 1.48 -21.15
N GLY A 867 23.96 0.94 -19.99
CA GLY A 867 23.70 1.73 -18.79
C GLY A 867 22.41 2.57 -18.83
N HIS A 868 21.55 2.40 -19.83
CA HIS A 868 20.25 3.07 -19.92
C HIS A 868 19.14 2.20 -19.33
N GLY A 869 18.03 2.79 -18.92
CA GLY A 869 16.87 2.05 -18.42
C GLY A 869 15.65 2.94 -18.21
N PRO A 870 14.55 2.35 -17.73
CA PRO A 870 13.32 3.09 -17.48
C PRO A 870 13.50 4.20 -16.46
N ALA A 871 13.20 5.45 -16.83
CA ALA A 871 13.00 6.52 -15.85
C ALA A 871 11.57 6.41 -15.32
N TRP A 872 11.37 6.32 -14.00
CA TRP A 872 10.07 6.04 -13.39
C TRP A 872 9.67 7.12 -12.39
N GLY A 873 8.39 7.49 -12.38
CA GLY A 873 7.83 8.38 -11.37
C GLY A 873 6.36 8.07 -11.06
N ASN A 874 5.97 8.32 -9.81
CA ASN A 874 4.57 8.32 -9.36
C ASN A 874 4.24 9.72 -8.84
N SER A 875 3.25 10.38 -9.47
CA SER A 875 2.66 11.62 -8.96
C SER A 875 1.59 11.27 -7.93
N LEU A 876 0.32 11.15 -8.34
CA LEU A 876 -0.79 10.78 -7.47
C LEU A 876 -1.62 9.64 -8.08
N PHE A 877 -2.79 9.38 -7.50
CA PHE A 877 -3.71 8.35 -8.00
C PHE A 877 -4.58 8.90 -9.14
N GLU A 878 -4.98 10.16 -9.02
CA GLU A 878 -5.98 10.83 -9.86
C GLU A 878 -5.42 11.45 -11.14
N ASP A 879 -4.12 11.76 -11.21
CA ASP A 879 -3.52 12.66 -12.23
C ASP A 879 -2.53 11.97 -13.18
N ASN A 880 -2.44 10.64 -13.14
CA ASN A 880 -1.33 9.94 -13.78
C ASN A 880 -1.29 10.10 -15.32
N ALA A 881 -2.46 10.26 -15.97
CA ALA A 881 -2.49 10.48 -17.41
C ALA A 881 -1.87 11.84 -17.75
N GLU A 882 -2.28 12.87 -17.03
CA GLU A 882 -1.86 14.25 -17.17
C GLU A 882 -0.37 14.39 -16.83
N PHE A 883 0.09 13.66 -15.81
CA PHE A 883 1.50 13.58 -15.45
C PHE A 883 2.36 13.02 -16.58
N GLY A 884 1.94 11.91 -17.18
CA GLY A 884 2.62 11.33 -18.34
C GLY A 884 2.59 12.23 -19.57
N LEU A 885 1.48 12.92 -19.81
CA LEU A 885 1.36 13.93 -20.88
C LEU A 885 2.35 15.09 -20.67
N GLY A 886 2.47 15.60 -19.44
CA GLY A 886 3.44 16.65 -19.10
C GLY A 886 4.88 16.23 -19.40
N MET A 887 5.26 14.99 -19.08
CA MET A 887 6.57 14.43 -19.43
C MET A 887 6.80 14.37 -20.95
N LYS A 888 5.78 13.97 -21.71
CA LYS A 888 5.84 13.92 -23.18
C LYS A 888 6.07 15.30 -23.78
N ILE A 889 5.26 16.28 -23.38
CA ILE A 889 5.32 17.65 -23.91
C ILE A 889 6.69 18.27 -23.62
N ALA A 890 7.22 18.11 -22.40
CA ALA A 890 8.53 18.63 -22.04
C ALA A 890 9.67 18.02 -22.87
N THR A 891 9.61 16.70 -23.09
CA THR A 891 10.59 15.96 -23.89
C THR A 891 10.56 16.41 -25.34
N GLU A 892 9.37 16.51 -25.93
CA GLU A 892 9.18 16.95 -27.32
C GLU A 892 9.63 18.40 -27.53
N ASN A 893 9.26 19.32 -26.65
CA ASN A 893 9.68 20.71 -26.75
C ASN A 893 11.21 20.85 -26.71
N THR A 894 11.89 20.03 -25.91
CA THR A 894 13.36 20.02 -25.88
C THR A 894 13.94 19.47 -27.18
N ARG A 895 13.30 18.49 -27.82
CA ARG A 895 13.69 18.00 -29.15
C ARG A 895 13.48 19.05 -30.24
N HIS A 896 12.40 19.83 -30.20
CA HIS A 896 12.20 20.96 -31.10
C HIS A 896 13.27 22.03 -30.94
N ARG A 897 13.72 22.28 -29.70
CA ARG A 897 14.88 23.17 -29.45
C ARG A 897 16.15 22.64 -30.11
N ILE A 898 16.43 21.34 -30.03
CA ILE A 898 17.57 20.72 -30.71
C ILE A 898 17.45 20.88 -32.23
N GLU A 899 16.28 20.58 -32.79
CA GLU A 899 16.00 20.76 -34.22
C GLU A 899 16.23 22.20 -34.69
N HIS A 900 15.77 23.18 -33.91
CA HIS A 900 15.99 24.59 -34.20
C HIS A 900 17.49 24.92 -34.23
N ILE A 901 18.26 24.50 -33.21
CA ILE A 901 19.72 24.71 -33.18
C ILE A 901 20.40 24.06 -34.39
N MET A 902 19.99 22.84 -34.77
CA MET A 902 20.54 22.14 -35.92
C MET A 902 20.26 22.88 -37.24
N ASN A 903 19.05 23.41 -37.42
CA ASN A 903 18.67 24.16 -38.61
C ASN A 903 19.46 25.48 -38.75
N GLU A 904 19.61 26.23 -37.67
CA GLU A 904 20.31 27.52 -37.68
C GLU A 904 21.83 27.36 -37.86
N SER A 905 22.42 26.25 -37.41
CA SER A 905 23.87 26.04 -37.40
C SER A 905 24.41 25.16 -38.54
N MET A 906 23.58 24.81 -39.54
CA MET A 906 23.98 23.88 -40.62
C MET A 906 25.22 24.33 -41.41
N GLN A 907 25.46 25.64 -41.51
CA GLN A 907 26.62 26.22 -42.22
C GLN A 907 27.84 26.43 -41.31
N GLU A 908 27.65 26.35 -39.99
CA GLU A 908 28.69 26.59 -38.99
C GLU A 908 29.44 25.31 -38.61
N VAL A 909 28.86 24.14 -38.91
CA VAL A 909 29.41 22.82 -38.57
C VAL A 909 30.06 22.11 -39.78
N PRO A 910 30.96 21.13 -39.56
CA PRO A 910 31.51 20.34 -40.66
C PRO A 910 30.43 19.60 -41.46
N ASN A 911 30.67 19.37 -42.76
CA ASN A 911 29.71 18.69 -43.66
C ASN A 911 29.20 17.35 -43.12
N ALA A 912 30.07 16.56 -42.48
CA ALA A 912 29.68 15.29 -41.87
C ALA A 912 28.63 15.45 -40.76
N LEU A 913 28.73 16.52 -39.97
CA LEU A 913 27.77 16.82 -38.90
C LEU A 913 26.49 17.44 -39.47
N SER A 914 26.60 18.31 -40.47
CA SER A 914 25.46 18.87 -41.20
C SER A 914 24.59 17.78 -41.86
N ALA A 915 25.22 16.73 -42.42
CA ALA A 915 24.51 15.57 -42.95
C ALA A 915 23.76 14.81 -41.85
N LEU A 916 24.41 14.54 -40.71
CA LEU A 916 23.76 13.86 -39.57
C LEU A 916 22.64 14.69 -38.94
N PHE A 917 22.72 16.03 -38.96
CA PHE A 917 21.62 16.90 -38.55
C PHE A 917 20.40 16.68 -39.45
N LYS A 918 20.57 16.68 -40.77
CA LYS A 918 19.47 16.40 -41.73
C LYS A 918 18.88 15.01 -41.52
N ASP A 919 19.75 14.01 -41.36
CA ASP A 919 19.30 12.63 -41.10
C ASP A 919 18.51 12.54 -39.79
N TRP A 920 18.97 13.20 -38.73
CA TRP A 920 18.28 13.23 -37.45
C TRP A 920 16.92 13.92 -37.57
N ILE A 921 16.85 15.09 -38.21
CA ILE A 921 15.59 15.84 -38.40
C ILE A 921 14.55 14.97 -39.14
N ALA A 922 14.96 14.28 -40.21
CA ALA A 922 14.07 13.41 -40.98
C ALA A 922 13.59 12.17 -40.21
N ASN A 923 14.34 11.72 -39.20
CA ASN A 923 14.09 10.46 -38.49
C ASN A 923 13.89 10.63 -36.98
N LYS A 924 13.72 11.86 -36.49
CA LYS A 924 13.65 12.16 -35.06
C LYS A 924 12.47 11.44 -34.40
N ASP A 925 11.41 11.13 -35.13
CA ASP A 925 10.22 10.47 -34.59
C ASP A 925 10.25 8.94 -34.74
N ASN A 926 11.36 8.38 -35.22
CA ASN A 926 11.63 6.94 -35.24
C ASN A 926 12.52 6.53 -34.06
N GLY A 927 12.02 5.61 -33.22
CA GLY A 927 12.70 5.13 -32.02
C GLY A 927 14.08 4.53 -32.27
N ALA A 928 14.19 3.59 -33.21
CA ALA A 928 15.43 2.89 -33.50
C ALA A 928 16.42 3.77 -34.28
N MET A 929 15.95 4.47 -35.31
CA MET A 929 16.81 5.29 -36.17
C MET A 929 17.39 6.49 -35.42
N SER A 930 16.60 7.15 -34.56
CA SER A 930 17.11 8.28 -33.78
C SER A 930 18.22 7.89 -32.79
N VAL A 931 18.24 6.64 -32.30
CA VAL A 931 19.33 6.09 -31.49
C VAL A 931 20.57 5.86 -32.36
N GLU A 932 20.41 5.17 -33.50
CA GLU A 932 21.52 4.90 -34.42
C GLU A 932 22.20 6.20 -34.89
N ILE A 933 21.41 7.21 -35.26
CA ILE A 933 21.91 8.52 -35.70
C ILE A 933 22.60 9.24 -34.54
N LYS A 934 22.03 9.22 -33.33
CA LYS A 934 22.66 9.78 -32.13
C LYS A 934 24.04 9.16 -31.89
N ASP A 935 24.15 7.84 -31.94
CA ASP A 935 25.40 7.13 -31.63
C ASP A 935 26.49 7.44 -32.65
N LYS A 936 26.12 7.68 -33.92
CA LYS A 936 27.03 8.19 -34.97
C LYS A 936 27.40 9.66 -34.76
N MET A 937 26.47 10.48 -34.26
CA MET A 937 26.60 11.93 -34.14
C MET A 937 27.44 12.38 -32.94
N ILE A 938 27.30 11.71 -31.78
CA ILE A 938 27.97 12.11 -30.54
C ILE A 938 29.50 12.21 -30.69
N PRO A 939 30.21 11.22 -31.25
CA PRO A 939 31.68 11.32 -31.39
C PRO A 939 32.12 12.53 -32.21
N ILE A 940 31.35 12.92 -33.22
CA ILE A 940 31.63 14.06 -34.09
C ILE A 940 31.31 15.38 -33.37
N LEU A 941 30.21 15.44 -32.62
CA LEU A 941 29.91 16.59 -31.75
C LEU A 941 31.03 16.83 -30.73
N GLU A 942 31.51 15.77 -30.07
CA GLU A 942 32.57 15.87 -29.06
C GLU A 942 33.90 16.40 -29.64
N GLN A 943 34.17 16.17 -30.93
CA GLN A 943 35.35 16.72 -31.64
C GLN A 943 35.20 18.20 -32.03
N ASN A 944 33.98 18.74 -32.05
CA ASN A 944 33.66 20.08 -32.56
C ASN A 944 33.11 21.02 -31.47
N LYS A 945 33.50 20.80 -30.20
CA LYS A 945 33.07 21.60 -29.03
C LYS A 945 33.42 23.08 -29.08
N ASN A 946 34.29 23.50 -30.00
CA ASN A 946 34.61 24.90 -30.20
C ASN A 946 33.46 25.69 -30.86
N ILE A 947 32.45 25.02 -31.41
CA ILE A 947 31.26 25.63 -32.01
C ILE A 947 30.15 25.72 -30.96
N LYS A 948 29.56 26.92 -30.77
CA LYS A 948 28.54 27.14 -29.72
C LYS A 948 27.31 26.24 -29.89
N ALA A 949 26.79 26.11 -31.10
CA ALA A 949 25.66 25.22 -31.39
C ALA A 949 25.94 23.75 -31.03
N VAL A 950 27.18 23.29 -31.22
CA VAL A 950 27.61 21.93 -30.83
C VAL A 950 27.60 21.75 -29.32
N GLN A 951 28.07 22.76 -28.56
CA GLN A 951 27.98 22.73 -27.09
C GLN A 951 26.52 22.67 -26.63
N ASP A 952 25.66 23.50 -27.20
CA ASP A 952 24.25 23.57 -26.84
C ASP A 952 23.53 22.23 -27.12
N ILE A 953 23.86 21.55 -28.23
CA ILE A 953 23.34 20.21 -28.53
C ILE A 953 23.91 19.16 -27.57
N LEU A 954 25.20 19.23 -27.22
CA LEU A 954 25.82 18.29 -26.29
C LEU A 954 25.24 18.38 -24.86
N GLU A 955 24.85 19.58 -24.42
CA GLU A 955 24.14 19.80 -23.14
C GLU A 955 22.76 19.11 -23.12
N LEU A 956 22.16 18.88 -24.30
CA LEU A 956 20.85 18.26 -24.47
C LEU A 956 20.92 16.85 -25.08
N LYS A 957 22.10 16.22 -25.15
CA LYS A 957 22.33 14.97 -25.89
C LYS A 957 21.44 13.79 -25.47
N GLN A 958 20.96 13.79 -24.22
CA GLN A 958 20.00 12.81 -23.72
C GLN A 958 18.67 12.86 -24.48
N TYR A 959 18.31 13.98 -25.09
CA TYR A 959 17.08 14.17 -25.86
C TYR A 959 17.25 13.88 -27.35
N LEU A 960 18.42 13.48 -27.86
CA LEU A 960 18.60 13.12 -29.27
C LEU A 960 17.81 11.85 -29.65
N SER A 961 17.79 10.83 -28.80
CA SER A 961 16.98 9.62 -29.05
C SER A 961 15.51 9.81 -28.67
N LYS A 962 14.58 9.34 -29.52
CA LYS A 962 13.14 9.39 -29.21
C LYS A 962 12.87 8.59 -27.95
N LYS A 963 12.09 9.16 -27.03
CA LYS A 963 11.65 8.50 -25.81
C LYS A 963 10.32 7.78 -26.03
N SER A 964 10.14 6.66 -25.34
CA SER A 964 8.87 5.93 -25.29
C SER A 964 8.15 6.32 -24.00
N HIS A 965 7.09 7.11 -24.10
CA HIS A 965 6.32 7.55 -22.94
C HIS A 965 5.24 6.53 -22.62
N TRP A 966 5.32 5.95 -21.42
CA TRP A 966 4.37 4.95 -20.92
C TRP A 966 3.66 5.43 -19.67
N ILE A 967 2.35 5.22 -19.62
CA ILE A 967 1.47 5.62 -18.54
C ILE A 967 0.83 4.34 -17.96
N PHE A 968 1.34 3.89 -16.83
CA PHE A 968 0.92 2.65 -16.18
C PHE A 968 -0.10 2.89 -15.08
N GLY A 969 -1.14 2.07 -14.99
CA GLY A 969 -2.02 2.07 -13.83
C GLY A 969 -2.99 0.90 -13.81
N GLY A 970 -3.58 0.67 -12.64
CA GLY A 970 -4.61 -0.35 -12.46
C GLY A 970 -5.98 0.10 -12.95
N ASP A 971 -6.95 -0.81 -12.89
CA ASP A 971 -8.32 -0.49 -13.31
C ASP A 971 -9.00 0.59 -12.46
N GLY A 972 -8.69 0.68 -11.16
CA GLY A 972 -9.26 1.74 -10.31
C GLY A 972 -8.82 3.16 -10.67
N TRP A 973 -7.65 3.31 -11.29
CA TRP A 973 -7.27 4.60 -11.87
C TRP A 973 -8.04 4.84 -13.18
N ALA A 974 -7.91 3.93 -14.14
CA ALA A 974 -8.37 4.15 -15.51
C ALA A 974 -9.90 4.18 -15.67
N TYR A 975 -10.64 3.44 -14.84
CA TYR A 975 -12.10 3.34 -14.95
C TYR A 975 -12.83 4.32 -14.03
N ASP A 976 -12.17 4.75 -12.95
CA ASP A 976 -12.76 5.51 -11.87
C ASP A 976 -12.10 6.88 -11.67
N ILE A 977 -11.10 7.00 -10.79
CA ILE A 977 -10.64 8.30 -10.29
C ILE A 977 -9.90 9.13 -11.33
N GLY A 978 -9.06 8.50 -12.16
CA GLY A 978 -8.29 9.16 -13.19
C GLY A 978 -8.91 9.08 -14.58
N TYR A 979 -10.16 8.59 -14.69
CA TYR A 979 -10.79 8.40 -16.00
C TYR A 979 -10.97 9.73 -16.76
N GLY A 980 -11.31 10.82 -16.08
CA GLY A 980 -11.47 12.13 -16.74
C GLY A 980 -10.15 12.62 -17.36
N GLY A 981 -9.05 12.48 -16.63
CA GLY A 981 -7.70 12.77 -17.12
C GLY A 981 -7.28 11.84 -18.26
N LEU A 982 -7.51 10.53 -18.09
CA LEU A 982 -7.23 9.53 -19.11
C LEU A 982 -7.96 9.81 -20.42
N ASP A 983 -9.27 10.09 -20.36
CA ASP A 983 -10.08 10.43 -21.52
C ASP A 983 -9.53 11.69 -22.22
N HIS A 984 -9.19 12.74 -21.47
CA HIS A 984 -8.62 13.97 -22.04
C HIS A 984 -7.26 13.74 -22.71
N VAL A 985 -6.37 12.97 -22.09
CA VAL A 985 -5.05 12.67 -22.63
C VAL A 985 -5.15 11.80 -23.88
N LEU A 986 -6.02 10.79 -23.88
CA LEU A 986 -6.31 10.00 -25.07
C LEU A 986 -6.90 10.88 -26.19
N ALA A 987 -7.80 11.81 -25.85
CA ALA A 987 -8.41 12.71 -26.82
C ALA A 987 -7.42 13.73 -27.41
N SER A 988 -6.31 14.03 -26.73
CA SER A 988 -5.33 15.02 -27.20
C SER A 988 -4.65 14.67 -28.53
N GLY A 989 -4.63 13.39 -28.92
CA GLY A 989 -3.92 12.92 -30.11
C GLY A 989 -2.40 12.74 -29.90
N GLU A 990 -1.92 12.96 -28.68
CA GLU A 990 -0.50 12.92 -28.38
C GLU A 990 0.06 11.49 -28.34
N ASN A 991 1.31 11.32 -28.80
CA ASN A 991 1.99 10.03 -28.83
C ASN A 991 2.40 9.56 -27.41
N VAL A 992 1.46 8.94 -26.71
CA VAL A 992 1.64 8.33 -25.38
C VAL A 992 1.03 6.92 -25.35
N ASN A 993 1.64 6.03 -24.56
CA ASN A 993 1.22 4.65 -24.44
C ASN A 993 0.63 4.36 -23.06
N ILE A 994 -0.65 4.08 -22.97
CA ILE A 994 -1.34 3.76 -21.72
C ILE A 994 -1.44 2.24 -21.55
N LEU A 995 -1.00 1.77 -20.38
CA LEU A 995 -1.14 0.37 -19.95
C LEU A 995 -2.09 0.30 -18.76
N VAL A 996 -3.24 -0.33 -18.95
CA VAL A 996 -4.22 -0.59 -17.89
C VAL A 996 -4.10 -2.05 -17.45
N LEU A 997 -3.64 -2.25 -16.23
CA LEU A 997 -3.51 -3.54 -15.57
C LEU A 997 -4.86 -3.88 -14.89
N ASP A 998 -5.74 -4.53 -15.64
CA ASP A 998 -7.14 -4.71 -15.26
C ASP A 998 -7.32 -5.94 -14.36
N THR A 999 -7.36 -5.68 -13.07
CA THR A 999 -7.61 -6.70 -12.04
C THR A 999 -9.10 -6.79 -11.69
N GLU A 1000 -9.98 -6.01 -12.31
CA GLU A 1000 -11.40 -5.97 -12.01
C GLU A 1000 -11.77 -5.59 -10.56
N VAL A 1001 -10.84 -5.06 -9.76
CA VAL A 1001 -11.01 -4.61 -8.36
C VAL A 1001 -9.89 -3.64 -7.96
N TYR A 1002 -10.06 -2.89 -6.88
CA TYR A 1002 -8.96 -2.10 -6.30
C TYR A 1002 -8.02 -3.01 -5.49
N SER A 1003 -7.10 -3.66 -6.20
CA SER A 1003 -6.23 -4.71 -5.66
C SER A 1003 -5.30 -4.29 -4.52
N ASN A 1004 -4.90 -3.02 -4.46
CA ASN A 1004 -3.94 -2.54 -3.46
C ASN A 1004 -4.59 -2.33 -2.08
N THR A 1005 -5.79 -1.77 -2.07
CA THR A 1005 -6.45 -1.25 -0.86
C THR A 1005 -7.36 -2.27 -0.18
N GLY A 1006 -7.44 -3.51 -0.67
CA GLY A 1006 -8.22 -4.58 -0.04
C GLY A 1006 -9.15 -5.35 -0.98
N GLY A 1007 -9.24 -4.97 -2.26
CA GLY A 1007 -10.15 -5.60 -3.23
C GLY A 1007 -11.54 -4.97 -3.20
N GLN A 1008 -11.62 -3.64 -3.22
CA GLN A 1008 -12.86 -2.91 -3.41
C GLN A 1008 -13.39 -3.05 -4.84
N SER A 1009 -14.70 -2.88 -4.97
CA SER A 1009 -15.38 -2.76 -6.26
C SER A 1009 -14.77 -1.62 -7.09
N SER A 1010 -14.80 -1.78 -8.41
CA SER A 1010 -14.47 -0.73 -9.37
C SER A 1010 -15.52 -0.69 -10.47
N LYS A 1011 -15.53 0.35 -11.30
CA LYS A 1011 -16.36 0.31 -12.53
C LYS A 1011 -15.93 -0.79 -13.49
N SER A 1012 -14.73 -1.33 -13.31
CA SER A 1012 -14.19 -2.43 -14.08
C SER A 1012 -14.65 -3.81 -13.53
N SER A 1013 -15.10 -3.90 -12.27
CA SER A 1013 -15.72 -5.10 -11.69
C SER A 1013 -16.97 -5.54 -12.45
N ARG A 1014 -17.23 -6.85 -12.43
CA ARG A 1014 -18.28 -7.51 -13.23
C ARG A 1014 -19.53 -7.84 -12.43
N THR A 1015 -20.66 -8.00 -13.13
CA THR A 1015 -21.93 -8.38 -12.52
C THR A 1015 -21.78 -9.68 -11.71
N GLY A 1016 -22.26 -9.71 -10.46
CA GLY A 1016 -22.16 -10.86 -9.56
C GLY A 1016 -20.82 -11.07 -8.88
N ALA A 1017 -19.78 -10.27 -9.20
CA ALA A 1017 -18.52 -10.33 -8.48
C ALA A 1017 -18.70 -9.69 -7.09
N VAL A 1018 -18.28 -10.42 -6.05
CA VAL A 1018 -18.22 -9.95 -4.67
C VAL A 1018 -16.87 -9.27 -4.45
N ALA A 1019 -16.95 -8.04 -3.97
CA ALA A 1019 -15.82 -7.19 -3.59
C ALA A 1019 -16.25 -6.35 -2.37
N GLN A 1020 -15.31 -5.66 -1.73
CA GLN A 1020 -15.70 -4.65 -0.74
C GLN A 1020 -16.56 -3.57 -1.42
N PHE A 1021 -17.60 -3.07 -0.74
CA PHE A 1021 -18.68 -2.21 -1.27
C PHE A 1021 -19.61 -2.87 -2.30
N ALA A 1022 -19.40 -4.15 -2.59
CA ALA A 1022 -20.27 -4.99 -3.39
C ALA A 1022 -20.46 -6.36 -2.71
N ALA A 1023 -20.69 -6.36 -1.39
CA ALA A 1023 -20.77 -7.59 -0.58
C ALA A 1023 -21.85 -8.58 -1.05
N ALA A 1024 -22.93 -8.08 -1.66
CA ALA A 1024 -24.02 -8.88 -2.24
C ALA A 1024 -23.81 -9.23 -3.73
N GLY A 1025 -22.62 -8.97 -4.29
CA GLY A 1025 -22.34 -9.07 -5.72
C GLY A 1025 -22.70 -7.78 -6.46
N LYS A 1026 -21.81 -7.31 -7.34
CA LYS A 1026 -22.06 -6.09 -8.11
C LYS A 1026 -23.28 -6.26 -9.03
N PRO A 1027 -24.28 -5.37 -9.00
CA PRO A 1027 -25.51 -5.57 -9.77
C PRO A 1027 -25.40 -5.09 -11.23
N ILE A 1028 -24.38 -4.29 -11.55
CA ILE A 1028 -24.21 -3.61 -12.83
C ILE A 1028 -23.02 -4.14 -13.61
N GLN A 1029 -23.13 -4.13 -14.95
CA GLN A 1029 -22.09 -4.59 -15.87
C GLN A 1029 -20.77 -3.81 -15.71
N LYS A 1030 -19.68 -4.40 -16.21
CA LYS A 1030 -18.36 -3.75 -16.36
C LYS A 1030 -18.48 -2.58 -17.35
N LYS A 1031 -17.91 -1.42 -17.00
CA LYS A 1031 -17.71 -0.29 -17.94
C LYS A 1031 -16.80 -0.76 -19.07
N ASP A 1032 -17.15 -0.49 -20.33
CA ASP A 1032 -16.35 -0.93 -21.48
C ASP A 1032 -15.41 0.18 -21.94
N LEU A 1033 -14.25 0.30 -21.26
CA LEU A 1033 -13.27 1.36 -21.53
C LEU A 1033 -12.74 1.29 -22.97
N GLY A 1034 -12.47 0.08 -23.48
CA GLY A 1034 -11.97 -0.09 -24.84
C GLY A 1034 -12.98 0.36 -25.90
N GLN A 1035 -14.25 -0.03 -25.77
CA GLN A 1035 -15.30 0.48 -26.68
C GLN A 1035 -15.51 1.99 -26.58
N ILE A 1036 -15.42 2.58 -25.38
CA ILE A 1036 -15.50 4.04 -25.24
C ILE A 1036 -14.35 4.72 -25.99
N ALA A 1037 -13.11 4.25 -25.81
CA ALA A 1037 -11.94 4.83 -26.47
C ALA A 1037 -12.01 4.67 -28.01
N MET A 1038 -12.51 3.53 -28.52
CA MET A 1038 -12.69 3.33 -29.96
C MET A 1038 -13.66 4.32 -30.62
N THR A 1039 -14.53 5.00 -29.87
CA THR A 1039 -15.47 5.98 -30.45
C THR A 1039 -14.79 7.23 -31.02
N TYR A 1040 -13.54 7.51 -30.64
CA TYR A 1040 -12.76 8.63 -31.19
C TYR A 1040 -12.22 8.34 -32.60
N GLY A 1041 -12.09 7.08 -33.00
CA GLY A 1041 -11.55 6.67 -34.32
C GLY A 1041 -10.02 6.70 -34.43
N TYR A 1042 -9.33 7.67 -33.80
CA TYR A 1042 -7.87 7.83 -33.89
C TYR A 1042 -7.08 7.31 -32.68
N ILE A 1043 -7.73 6.62 -31.73
CA ILE A 1043 -7.03 6.02 -30.59
C ILE A 1043 -6.72 4.57 -30.92
N PHE A 1044 -5.46 4.14 -30.83
CA PHE A 1044 -5.13 2.73 -30.90
C PHE A 1044 -5.61 2.03 -29.62
N VAL A 1045 -6.39 0.95 -29.74
CA VAL A 1045 -6.92 0.21 -28.59
C VAL A 1045 -6.60 -1.27 -28.71
N ALA A 1046 -6.07 -1.90 -27.66
CA ALA A 1046 -5.92 -3.35 -27.61
C ALA A 1046 -6.41 -3.91 -26.27
N GLN A 1047 -7.14 -5.02 -26.33
CA GLN A 1047 -7.48 -5.82 -25.16
C GLN A 1047 -6.74 -7.15 -25.24
N VAL A 1048 -5.87 -7.41 -24.27
CA VAL A 1048 -4.88 -8.49 -24.30
C VAL A 1048 -4.97 -9.39 -23.07
N ASN A 1049 -4.42 -10.60 -23.20
CA ASN A 1049 -4.29 -11.57 -22.12
C ASN A 1049 -3.03 -12.43 -22.36
N SER A 1050 -2.02 -12.25 -21.51
CA SER A 1050 -0.69 -12.86 -21.66
C SER A 1050 -0.72 -14.38 -21.62
N THR A 1051 -1.63 -14.99 -20.85
CA THR A 1051 -1.70 -16.44 -20.68
C THR A 1051 -2.57 -17.12 -21.73
N ALA A 1052 -3.47 -16.37 -22.37
CA ALA A 1052 -4.31 -16.90 -23.45
C ALA A 1052 -3.62 -16.83 -24.83
N ASN A 1053 -2.92 -15.72 -25.13
CA ASN A 1053 -2.21 -15.57 -26.41
C ASN A 1053 -1.05 -14.58 -26.31
N TYR A 1054 0.13 -15.09 -25.95
CA TYR A 1054 1.34 -14.27 -25.83
C TYR A 1054 1.80 -13.65 -27.16
N THR A 1055 1.53 -14.30 -28.30
CA THR A 1055 1.87 -13.74 -29.62
C THR A 1055 1.02 -12.52 -29.96
N HIS A 1056 -0.28 -12.55 -29.64
CA HIS A 1056 -1.15 -11.38 -29.79
C HIS A 1056 -0.68 -10.25 -28.87
N LEU A 1057 -0.31 -10.56 -27.63
CA LEU A 1057 0.22 -9.58 -26.67
C LEU A 1057 1.43 -8.81 -27.23
N ILE A 1058 2.47 -9.50 -27.70
CA ILE A 1058 3.67 -8.84 -28.23
C ILE A 1058 3.30 -7.97 -29.43
N LYS A 1059 2.52 -8.50 -30.37
CA LYS A 1059 2.10 -7.75 -31.57
C LYS A 1059 1.32 -6.49 -31.21
N ALA A 1060 0.39 -6.58 -30.26
CA ALA A 1060 -0.41 -5.45 -29.82
C ALA A 1060 0.45 -4.38 -29.13
N ILE A 1061 1.38 -4.76 -28.25
CA ILE A 1061 2.29 -3.83 -27.57
C ILE A 1061 3.24 -3.15 -28.56
N THR A 1062 3.83 -3.90 -29.49
CA THR A 1062 4.70 -3.33 -30.52
C THR A 1062 3.92 -2.39 -31.44
N ALA A 1063 2.71 -2.77 -31.85
CA ALA A 1063 1.87 -1.92 -32.69
C ALA A 1063 1.42 -0.64 -31.97
N ALA A 1064 1.09 -0.72 -30.68
CA ALA A 1064 0.76 0.42 -29.83
C ALA A 1064 1.93 1.42 -29.73
N GLU A 1065 3.14 0.94 -29.43
CA GLU A 1065 4.32 1.81 -29.28
C GLU A 1065 4.76 2.45 -30.61
N ALA A 1066 4.58 1.73 -31.71
CA ALA A 1066 4.87 2.23 -33.05
C ALA A 1066 3.80 3.19 -33.59
N TYR A 1067 2.61 3.23 -33.00
CA TYR A 1067 1.54 4.13 -33.42
C TYR A 1067 1.94 5.59 -33.12
N ASN A 1068 1.78 6.49 -34.09
CA ASN A 1068 2.09 7.90 -33.90
C ASN A 1068 0.87 8.66 -33.36
N GLY A 1069 0.46 8.31 -32.16
CA GLY A 1069 -0.73 8.85 -31.52
C GLY A 1069 -1.00 8.15 -30.19
N PRO A 1070 -2.17 8.37 -29.60
CA PRO A 1070 -2.52 7.82 -28.29
C PRO A 1070 -2.84 6.33 -28.40
N SER A 1071 -2.24 5.54 -27.52
CA SER A 1071 -2.42 4.08 -27.45
C SER A 1071 -2.96 3.65 -26.10
N LEU A 1072 -3.96 2.76 -26.09
CA LEU A 1072 -4.56 2.17 -24.89
C LEU A 1072 -4.48 0.64 -24.95
N VAL A 1073 -3.74 0.04 -24.02
CA VAL A 1073 -3.61 -1.42 -23.88
C VAL A 1073 -4.23 -1.86 -22.55
N ILE A 1074 -5.29 -2.68 -22.62
CA ILE A 1074 -6.04 -3.19 -21.46
C ILE A 1074 -5.69 -4.66 -21.25
N CYS A 1075 -5.04 -4.96 -20.13
CA CYS A 1075 -4.48 -6.27 -19.81
C CYS A 1075 -5.33 -7.01 -18.79
N TYR A 1076 -5.74 -8.25 -19.07
CA TYR A 1076 -6.31 -9.11 -18.02
C TYR A 1076 -5.23 -9.48 -17.00
N SER A 1077 -5.41 -9.08 -15.74
CA SER A 1077 -4.42 -9.28 -14.68
C SER A 1077 -5.01 -10.08 -13.51
N PRO A 1078 -4.82 -11.41 -13.47
CA PRO A 1078 -5.19 -12.24 -12.33
C PRO A 1078 -4.61 -11.73 -11.00
N CYS A 1079 -5.42 -11.74 -9.94
CA CYS A 1079 -5.07 -11.19 -8.64
C CYS A 1079 -5.46 -12.13 -7.49
N ILE A 1080 -4.75 -12.05 -6.36
CA ILE A 1080 -5.12 -12.75 -5.12
C ILE A 1080 -6.55 -12.45 -4.67
N ALA A 1081 -7.06 -11.24 -4.99
CA ALA A 1081 -8.42 -10.80 -4.67
C ALA A 1081 -9.51 -11.61 -5.40
N HIS A 1082 -9.18 -12.29 -6.51
CA HIS A 1082 -10.12 -13.16 -7.21
C HIS A 1082 -10.38 -14.46 -6.44
N GLY A 1083 -9.43 -14.89 -5.61
CA GLY A 1083 -9.46 -16.15 -4.90
C GLY A 1083 -9.56 -17.34 -5.84
N ILE A 1084 -8.62 -17.45 -6.78
CA ILE A 1084 -8.54 -18.54 -7.77
C ILE A 1084 -8.34 -19.88 -7.07
N LYS A 1085 -9.11 -20.89 -7.45
CA LYS A 1085 -8.98 -22.26 -6.96
C LYS A 1085 -7.58 -22.80 -7.30
N GLY A 1086 -6.85 -23.29 -6.30
CA GLY A 1086 -5.44 -23.69 -6.43
C GLY A 1086 -4.43 -22.56 -6.20
N GLY A 1087 -4.89 -21.32 -6.06
CA GLY A 1087 -4.03 -20.15 -5.87
C GLY A 1087 -3.51 -19.57 -7.19
N LEU A 1088 -2.63 -18.58 -7.10
CA LEU A 1088 -2.11 -17.88 -8.29
C LEU A 1088 -1.17 -18.72 -9.16
N GLY A 1089 -0.68 -19.88 -8.68
CA GLY A 1089 0.06 -20.83 -9.52
C GLY A 1089 -0.76 -21.38 -10.70
N TYR A 1090 -2.09 -21.35 -10.59
CA TYR A 1090 -3.04 -21.76 -11.63
C TYR A 1090 -3.67 -20.57 -12.38
N SER A 1091 -3.11 -19.36 -12.21
CA SER A 1091 -3.64 -18.16 -12.88
C SER A 1091 -3.47 -18.21 -14.41
N GLY A 1092 -2.49 -18.98 -14.91
CA GLY A 1092 -2.31 -19.28 -16.33
C GLY A 1092 -3.55 -19.91 -16.96
N GLU A 1093 -3.97 -21.08 -16.46
CA GLU A 1093 -5.12 -21.82 -16.98
C GLU A 1093 -6.43 -21.05 -16.79
N GLN A 1094 -6.57 -20.34 -15.66
CA GLN A 1094 -7.75 -19.51 -15.41
C GLN A 1094 -7.82 -18.31 -16.39
N GLY A 1095 -6.69 -17.69 -16.74
CA GLY A 1095 -6.62 -16.63 -17.73
C GLY A 1095 -6.92 -17.12 -19.15
N GLU A 1096 -6.43 -18.31 -19.54
CA GLU A 1096 -6.80 -18.94 -20.81
C GLU A 1096 -8.31 -19.21 -20.86
N LEU A 1097 -8.87 -19.77 -19.78
CA LEU A 1097 -10.30 -20.04 -19.66
C LEU A 1097 -11.15 -18.78 -19.79
N ALA A 1098 -10.72 -17.65 -19.20
CA ALA A 1098 -11.41 -16.36 -19.30
C ALA A 1098 -11.58 -15.93 -20.77
N THR A 1099 -10.56 -16.15 -21.61
CA THR A 1099 -10.64 -15.85 -23.04
C THR A 1099 -11.49 -16.87 -23.77
N LYS A 1100 -11.26 -18.16 -23.52
CA LYS A 1100 -11.94 -19.27 -24.19
C LYS A 1100 -13.47 -19.23 -24.01
N CYS A 1101 -13.95 -18.83 -22.84
CA CYS A 1101 -15.39 -18.75 -22.55
C CYS A 1101 -16.03 -17.39 -22.92
N GLY A 1102 -15.26 -16.43 -23.44
CA GLY A 1102 -15.76 -15.11 -23.85
C GLY A 1102 -15.90 -14.09 -22.72
N TYR A 1103 -15.44 -14.43 -21.51
CA TYR A 1103 -15.35 -13.47 -20.40
C TYR A 1103 -14.41 -12.31 -20.74
N TRP A 1104 -13.29 -12.59 -21.42
CA TRP A 1104 -12.29 -11.62 -21.86
C TRP A 1104 -11.91 -11.81 -23.35
N PRO A 1105 -12.64 -11.21 -24.30
CA PRO A 1105 -12.30 -11.31 -25.73
C PRO A 1105 -10.99 -10.58 -26.05
N LEU A 1106 -10.20 -11.07 -27.01
CA LEU A 1106 -8.97 -10.39 -27.45
C LEU A 1106 -9.22 -9.64 -28.74
N TYR A 1107 -8.79 -8.38 -28.80
CA TYR A 1107 -8.93 -7.56 -30.00
C TYR A 1107 -7.89 -6.46 -30.08
N THR A 1108 -7.72 -5.92 -31.28
CA THR A 1108 -6.92 -4.74 -31.57
C THR A 1108 -7.71 -3.86 -32.53
N PHE A 1109 -7.78 -2.57 -32.20
CA PHE A 1109 -8.30 -1.49 -33.03
C PHE A 1109 -7.12 -0.63 -33.44
N ASP A 1110 -6.75 -0.66 -34.73
CA ASP A 1110 -5.62 0.08 -35.29
C ASP A 1110 -6.12 1.12 -36.30
N PRO A 1111 -6.15 2.42 -35.95
CA PRO A 1111 -6.66 3.48 -36.81
C PRO A 1111 -5.98 3.55 -38.19
N ARG A 1112 -4.72 3.12 -38.30
CA ARG A 1112 -3.96 3.16 -39.57
C ARG A 1112 -4.54 2.26 -40.66
N LEU A 1113 -5.41 1.33 -40.29
CA LEU A 1113 -6.07 0.44 -41.26
C LEU A 1113 -7.21 1.16 -41.99
N GLU A 1114 -7.85 2.15 -41.37
CA GLU A 1114 -8.91 2.95 -42.01
C GLU A 1114 -8.36 3.71 -43.22
N GLU A 1115 -7.16 4.30 -43.11
CA GLU A 1115 -6.44 4.95 -44.22
C GLU A 1115 -6.17 4.01 -45.41
N GLN A 1116 -6.25 2.69 -45.20
CA GLN A 1116 -6.08 1.65 -46.23
C GLN A 1116 -7.41 1.06 -46.69
N GLY A 1117 -8.55 1.60 -46.24
CA GLY A 1117 -9.90 1.09 -46.49
C GLY A 1117 -10.18 -0.25 -45.81
N LYS A 1118 -9.40 -0.59 -44.78
CA LYS A 1118 -9.54 -1.84 -44.02
C LYS A 1118 -10.20 -1.55 -42.69
N ASN A 1119 -10.91 -2.56 -42.18
CA ASN A 1119 -11.51 -2.47 -40.86
C ASN A 1119 -10.42 -2.35 -39.77
N PRO A 1120 -10.47 -1.32 -38.92
CA PRO A 1120 -9.49 -1.12 -37.86
C PRO A 1120 -9.58 -2.18 -36.76
N LEU A 1121 -10.77 -2.78 -36.54
CA LEU A 1121 -11.00 -3.75 -35.48
C LEU A 1121 -10.72 -5.18 -35.96
N THR A 1122 -9.69 -5.79 -35.39
CA THR A 1122 -9.38 -7.21 -35.54
C THR A 1122 -9.68 -7.98 -34.25
N LEU A 1123 -10.62 -8.91 -34.30
CA LEU A 1123 -10.84 -9.90 -33.23
C LEU A 1123 -9.81 -11.03 -33.35
N THR A 1124 -9.19 -11.40 -32.22
CA THR A 1124 -8.19 -12.47 -32.16
C THR A 1124 -8.70 -13.67 -31.35
N GLY A 1125 -8.57 -14.87 -31.90
CA GLY A 1125 -8.95 -16.13 -31.24
C GLY A 1125 -10.15 -16.81 -31.89
N LYS A 1126 -10.64 -17.87 -31.23
CA LYS A 1126 -11.83 -18.63 -31.66
C LYS A 1126 -13.11 -17.97 -31.12
N GLU A 1127 -14.25 -18.34 -31.71
CA GLU A 1127 -15.56 -18.04 -31.12
C GLU A 1127 -15.65 -18.58 -29.68
N PRO A 1128 -16.20 -17.81 -28.73
CA PRO A 1128 -16.31 -18.24 -27.33
C PRO A 1128 -17.13 -19.51 -27.13
N ASP A 1129 -16.64 -20.38 -26.25
CA ASP A 1129 -17.37 -21.53 -25.72
C ASP A 1129 -18.16 -21.12 -24.46
N TRP A 1130 -19.42 -20.74 -24.67
CA TRP A 1130 -20.29 -20.22 -23.61
C TRP A 1130 -20.68 -21.27 -22.56
N ASP A 1131 -20.47 -22.56 -22.82
CA ASP A 1131 -20.76 -23.64 -21.87
C ASP A 1131 -19.70 -23.69 -20.75
N LEU A 1132 -18.50 -23.17 -21.01
CA LEU A 1132 -17.42 -23.04 -20.03
C LEU A 1132 -17.55 -21.79 -19.13
N TYR A 1133 -18.55 -20.93 -19.35
CA TYR A 1133 -18.67 -19.66 -18.62
C TYR A 1133 -18.92 -19.86 -17.12
N GLU A 1134 -19.82 -20.79 -16.75
CA GLU A 1134 -20.10 -21.06 -15.34
C GLU A 1134 -18.88 -21.69 -14.65
N GLN A 1135 -18.13 -22.56 -15.36
CA GLN A 1135 -16.89 -23.12 -14.84
C GLN A 1135 -15.89 -22.02 -14.47
N PHE A 1136 -15.71 -21.02 -15.34
CA PHE A 1136 -14.84 -19.87 -15.07
C PHE A 1136 -15.24 -19.16 -13.78
N LEU A 1137 -16.53 -18.80 -13.62
CA LEU A 1137 -17.01 -18.10 -12.43
C LEU A 1137 -16.80 -18.95 -11.17
N MET A 1138 -17.09 -20.26 -11.22
CA MET A 1138 -17.03 -21.13 -10.05
C MET A 1138 -15.60 -21.45 -9.58
N ASN A 1139 -14.60 -21.23 -10.43
CA ASN A 1139 -13.19 -21.33 -10.08
C ASN A 1139 -12.69 -20.17 -9.20
N GLU A 1140 -13.49 -19.10 -9.04
CA GLU A 1140 -13.09 -17.91 -8.30
C GLU A 1140 -13.99 -17.66 -7.08
N VAL A 1141 -13.38 -17.43 -5.92
CA VAL A 1141 -14.11 -17.16 -4.67
C VAL A 1141 -14.97 -15.90 -4.79
N ARG A 1142 -14.54 -14.89 -5.56
CA ARG A 1142 -15.34 -13.66 -5.77
C ARG A 1142 -16.72 -13.91 -6.40
N TYR A 1143 -16.96 -15.06 -7.05
CA TYR A 1143 -18.30 -15.44 -7.49
C TYR A 1143 -18.88 -16.58 -6.65
N ASN A 1144 -18.08 -17.62 -6.38
CA ASN A 1144 -18.56 -18.79 -5.65
C ASN A 1144 -19.02 -18.46 -4.21
N SER A 1145 -18.43 -17.44 -3.57
CA SER A 1145 -18.90 -16.95 -2.26
C SER A 1145 -20.34 -16.44 -2.29
N LEU A 1146 -20.75 -15.75 -3.37
CA LEU A 1146 -22.13 -15.30 -3.56
C LEU A 1146 -23.08 -16.48 -3.70
N LYS A 1147 -22.73 -17.48 -4.53
CA LYS A 1147 -23.55 -18.70 -4.72
C LYS A 1147 -23.75 -19.45 -3.41
N LYS A 1148 -22.77 -19.44 -2.51
CA LYS A 1148 -22.88 -20.04 -1.17
C LYS A 1148 -23.74 -19.20 -0.21
N ALA A 1149 -23.65 -17.88 -0.30
CA ALA A 1149 -24.38 -16.98 0.60
C ALA A 1149 -25.86 -16.83 0.21
N ASN A 1150 -26.15 -16.70 -1.09
CA ASN A 1150 -27.49 -16.54 -1.64
C ASN A 1150 -27.56 -17.16 -3.06
N PRO A 1151 -27.90 -18.45 -3.19
CA PRO A 1151 -27.89 -19.18 -4.46
C PRO A 1151 -28.83 -18.60 -5.53
N GLU A 1152 -30.01 -18.15 -5.13
CA GLU A 1152 -31.04 -17.63 -6.05
C GLU A 1152 -30.59 -16.30 -6.67
N HIS A 1153 -30.13 -15.37 -5.84
CA HIS A 1153 -29.58 -14.09 -6.32
C HIS A 1153 -28.30 -14.28 -7.15
N ALA A 1154 -27.45 -15.22 -6.77
CA ALA A 1154 -26.25 -15.56 -7.55
C ALA A 1154 -26.61 -16.06 -8.95
N ALA A 1155 -27.63 -16.93 -9.07
CA ALA A 1155 -28.08 -17.44 -10.37
C ALA A 1155 -28.57 -16.31 -11.28
N GLU A 1156 -29.34 -15.37 -10.74
CA GLU A 1156 -29.79 -14.17 -11.46
C GLU A 1156 -28.60 -13.34 -11.99
N LEU A 1157 -27.64 -13.01 -11.11
CA LEU A 1157 -26.50 -12.17 -11.47
C LEU A 1157 -25.53 -12.87 -12.42
N PHE A 1158 -25.33 -14.19 -12.31
CA PHE A 1158 -24.44 -14.94 -13.21
C PHE A 1158 -25.02 -15.07 -14.61
N GLU A 1159 -26.33 -15.31 -14.72
CA GLU A 1159 -27.01 -15.32 -16.02
C GLU A 1159 -26.93 -13.94 -16.67
N ARG A 1160 -27.13 -12.87 -15.90
CA ARG A 1160 -26.94 -11.50 -16.37
C ARG A 1160 -25.50 -11.24 -16.83
N ASN A 1161 -24.51 -11.67 -16.05
CA ASN A 1161 -23.09 -11.54 -16.39
C ASN A 1161 -22.78 -12.23 -17.74
N LYS A 1162 -23.25 -13.47 -17.94
CA LYS A 1162 -23.10 -14.19 -19.21
C LYS A 1162 -23.77 -13.45 -20.37
N LYS A 1163 -25.01 -12.97 -20.20
CA LYS A 1163 -25.73 -12.18 -21.21
C LYS A 1163 -25.01 -10.89 -21.60
N ASP A 1164 -24.43 -10.18 -20.62
CA ASP A 1164 -23.65 -8.96 -20.85
C ASP A 1164 -22.37 -9.27 -21.64
N ALA A 1165 -21.65 -10.35 -21.32
CA ALA A 1165 -20.48 -10.79 -22.07
C ALA A 1165 -20.82 -11.19 -23.52
N GLN A 1166 -21.90 -11.93 -23.72
CA GLN A 1166 -22.40 -12.29 -25.05
C GLN A 1166 -22.81 -11.05 -25.86
N ARG A 1167 -23.47 -10.07 -25.23
CA ARG A 1167 -23.84 -8.81 -25.89
C ARG A 1167 -22.60 -8.07 -26.36
N ARG A 1168 -21.60 -7.91 -25.49
CA ARG A 1168 -20.35 -7.23 -25.83
C ARG A 1168 -19.60 -7.92 -26.97
N TYR A 1169 -19.49 -9.25 -26.93
CA TYR A 1169 -18.86 -10.00 -28.02
C TYR A 1169 -19.59 -9.79 -29.36
N ARG A 1170 -20.92 -9.83 -29.36
CA ARG A 1170 -21.73 -9.51 -30.56
C ARG A 1170 -21.50 -8.08 -31.06
N GLN A 1171 -21.31 -7.11 -30.18
CA GLN A 1171 -21.00 -5.73 -30.58
C GLN A 1171 -19.63 -5.63 -31.26
N LEU A 1172 -18.59 -6.21 -30.67
CA LEU A 1172 -17.26 -6.26 -31.28
C LEU A 1172 -17.30 -6.95 -32.65
N LYS A 1173 -18.05 -8.05 -32.78
CA LYS A 1173 -18.22 -8.75 -34.06
C LYS A 1173 -18.91 -7.88 -35.12
N ARG A 1174 -19.90 -7.09 -34.74
CA ARG A 1174 -20.56 -6.15 -35.68
C ARG A 1174 -19.57 -5.11 -36.19
N ILE A 1175 -18.75 -4.55 -35.30
CA ILE A 1175 -17.73 -3.57 -35.69
C ILE A 1175 -16.69 -4.23 -36.61
N ALA A 1176 -16.18 -5.41 -36.26
CA ALA A 1176 -15.18 -6.14 -37.05
C ALA A 1176 -15.69 -6.66 -38.41
N MET A 1177 -17.01 -6.64 -38.64
CA MET A 1177 -17.65 -6.99 -39.91
C MET A 1177 -18.13 -5.76 -40.72
N ALA A 1178 -17.98 -4.55 -40.17
CA ALA A 1178 -18.33 -3.33 -40.89
C ALA A 1178 -17.37 -3.11 -42.08
N ASP A 1179 -17.90 -2.50 -43.14
CA ASP A 1179 -17.14 -2.12 -44.33
C ASP A 1179 -16.58 -0.71 -44.14
N TYR A 1180 -15.29 -0.54 -44.42
CA TYR A 1180 -14.54 0.71 -44.30
C TYR A 1180 -13.94 1.14 -45.66
N SER A 1181 -14.30 0.47 -46.75
CA SER A 1181 -13.75 0.76 -48.08
C SER A 1181 -14.10 2.17 -48.59
N ASN A 1182 -15.21 2.74 -48.14
CA ASN A 1182 -15.66 4.10 -48.47
C ASN A 1182 -14.84 5.21 -47.78
N GLU A 1183 -14.07 4.91 -46.73
CA GLU A 1183 -13.24 5.90 -46.02
C GLU A 1183 -12.00 6.32 -46.83
N VAL A 1184 -11.67 5.60 -47.91
CA VAL A 1184 -10.59 5.96 -48.86
C VAL A 1184 -11.08 6.88 -49.97
N GLU A 1185 -12.41 6.99 -50.16
CA GLU A 1185 -13.03 7.74 -51.27
C GLU A 1185 -13.27 9.23 -50.96
N SER A 1186 -12.91 9.71 -49.76
CA SER A 1186 -13.14 11.09 -49.30
C SER A 1186 -11.89 11.95 -49.23
#